data_AF-A0A0D3DMF7-F1
#
_entry.id   AF-A0A0D3DMF7-F1
#
_cell.length_a   1.000
_cell.length_b   1.000
_cell.length_c   1.000
_cell.angle_alpha   90.00
_cell.angle_beta   90.00
_cell.angle_gamma   90.00
#
_symmetry.space_group_name_H-M   'P 1'
#
loop_
_entity.id
_entity.type
_entity.pdbx_description
1 polymer ?
#
loop_
_entity_poly.entity_id
_entity_poly.type
_entity_poly.pdbx_seq_one_letter_code
_entity_poly.pdbx_strand_id
1 'polypeptide(L)'
;MEDDGGERSSFVAGLIENRAKEVGMAAFDLRSASLHLSQYIETSSSYQNTKTLLRFYDPCVIIVPPNKLAADGMVGVSELVDRCYSTIRKVVFARGCFDDTKGAVLIQNLAAEEPLALGLDTYYKQHYLSLAAAAATIKWIEAEKGVIVTNHSLTVTFNGSFSHMNIDATSVENLEIIDPFHNSLLGTNNKKRSLFQMFKTTKTVGGTRLLRANLLQPLKDIKTINTRLDCLDEMMSNEELFYGLSQVLRKFPKETDRVLCHFCFKPKKVTEAVLGFDNTRRSQNMISSIILLKTALDALPLLAMALKDAKCFLLANIYKTVCENDRYASIRKRVGEVIDDDVLHARVPFVARSQQCFALKAGIDGFLDMARRTFCDTSEAIHNLASKYREEFNLPNLKLPFNNRQGFFFRISQKEVQEKLPSKFTQVVKHGKNIHCSSLELASLNVRNKSAAGECFVRTEICLEALMDAIREDVSALTLLAEVLCLLDMIVNSFAHSISTKPVDRYSRPELTDSGPLAIDAGRHPILESIHNDFVPNSIFMSEASNMLVVMGPNMSGKSTYLQQVCLVVILAQIGCYVPARFATMRVVDRIFTRMGTMDNLESNSSTFMTEMRETAFIMQNVSNRSLIVMDELGRATSSSDGLAMAWSCCEHLLSLKAYTVFATHMDSLAELATIYPNVKVLHFHVDIRDNRLDFKFQLRDGTLHVPHYGLLLAEVAGLPNTVIETARTITSRITDKEMKRIELNCEKHHEMHQIYRVAQKLICLRYSKQNEDSIRQALQNLKDSFIEGRL
;
A
#
# COMPACT_ATOMS: atom_id res chain seq x y z
N MET A 1 45.65 -2.24 -0.09
CA MET A 1 45.29 -3.67 -0.14
C MET A 1 46.23 -4.38 0.80
N GLU A 2 45.74 -4.72 1.99
CA GLU A 2 46.33 -5.74 2.86
C GLU A 2 45.22 -6.77 3.11
N ASP A 3 45.62 -8.02 2.93
CA ASP A 3 44.80 -9.20 2.78
C ASP A 3 44.55 -9.81 4.16
N ASP A 4 43.30 -9.80 4.62
CA ASP A 4 42.84 -10.58 5.78
C ASP A 4 41.92 -11.67 5.20
N GLY A 5 42.45 -12.89 5.11
CA GLY A 5 41.86 -14.00 4.39
C GLY A 5 40.55 -14.52 5.00
N GLY A 6 39.59 -14.83 4.12
CA GLY A 6 38.42 -15.66 4.41
C GLY A 6 37.13 -14.90 4.70
N GLU A 7 36.22 -14.90 3.70
CA GLU A 7 34.76 -14.74 3.88
C GLU A 7 34.24 -13.50 4.63
N ARG A 8 34.83 -12.32 4.44
CA ARG A 8 34.11 -11.07 4.74
C ARG A 8 33.39 -10.59 3.49
N SER A 9 32.08 -10.35 3.63
CA SER A 9 31.22 -9.81 2.57
C SER A 9 31.74 -8.47 2.03
N SER A 10 31.65 -8.26 0.72
CA SER A 10 32.09 -7.06 0.00
C SER A 10 31.00 -6.00 -0.15
N PHE A 11 29.80 -6.25 0.39
CA PHE A 11 28.66 -5.37 0.21
C PHE A 11 28.68 -4.18 1.17
N VAL A 12 28.30 -3.01 0.68
CA VAL A 12 28.05 -1.79 1.46
C VAL A 12 26.58 -1.42 1.26
N ALA A 13 25.84 -1.23 2.35
CA ALA A 13 24.41 -0.94 2.28
C ALA A 13 24.06 0.47 2.80
N GLY A 14 23.45 1.32 1.98
CA GLY A 14 22.79 2.54 2.42
C GLY A 14 21.31 2.31 2.67
N LEU A 15 20.78 2.88 3.75
CA LEU A 15 19.36 2.78 4.10
C LEU A 15 18.76 4.14 4.46
N ILE A 16 17.54 4.40 3.98
CA ILE A 16 16.74 5.56 4.36
C ILE A 16 15.26 5.17 4.45
N GLU A 17 14.51 5.84 5.33
CA GLU A 17 13.06 5.63 5.47
C GLU A 17 12.28 6.95 5.36
N ASN A 18 11.01 6.85 4.95
CA ASN A 18 10.05 7.94 4.98
C ASN A 18 8.97 7.75 6.07
N ARG A 19 8.03 8.70 6.16
CA ARG A 19 6.93 8.69 7.15
C ARG A 19 5.95 7.53 6.97
N ALA A 20 5.86 6.98 5.75
CA ALA A 20 4.97 5.87 5.42
C ALA A 20 5.62 4.50 5.68
N LYS A 21 6.82 4.45 6.29
CA LYS A 21 7.67 3.25 6.45
C LYS A 21 8.06 2.60 5.12
N GLU A 22 8.16 3.40 4.06
CA GLU A 22 8.84 2.98 2.86
C GLU A 22 10.34 3.09 3.13
N VAL A 23 11.07 2.02 2.81
CA VAL A 23 12.51 1.92 3.00
C VAL A 23 13.17 1.90 1.63
N GLY A 24 14.10 2.83 1.42
CA GLY A 24 15.05 2.79 0.32
C GLY A 24 16.34 2.14 0.79
N MET A 25 16.79 1.14 0.04
CA MET A 25 18.04 0.43 0.25
C MET A 25 18.88 0.48 -1.02
N ALA A 26 20.16 0.73 -0.86
CA ALA A 26 21.16 0.64 -1.91
C ALA A 26 22.27 -0.30 -1.44
N ALA A 27 22.42 -1.47 -2.07
CA ALA A 27 23.49 -2.42 -1.79
C ALA A 27 24.53 -2.36 -2.91
N PHE A 28 25.73 -1.94 -2.59
CA PHE A 28 26.85 -1.81 -3.51
C PHE A 28 27.84 -2.95 -3.28
N ASP A 29 28.15 -3.74 -4.30
CA ASP A 29 29.22 -4.73 -4.25
C ASP A 29 30.55 -4.13 -4.72
N LEU A 30 31.51 -4.05 -3.80
CA LEU A 30 32.85 -3.53 -4.10
C LEU A 30 33.66 -4.43 -5.04
N ARG A 31 33.31 -5.73 -5.18
CA ARG A 31 34.06 -6.67 -6.03
C ARG A 31 33.58 -6.66 -7.48
N SER A 32 32.26 -6.67 -7.69
CA SER A 32 31.68 -6.75 -9.03
C SER A 32 31.27 -5.40 -9.62
N ALA A 33 31.43 -4.29 -8.88
CA ALA A 33 30.95 -2.97 -9.27
C ALA A 33 29.45 -3.02 -9.68
N SER A 34 28.65 -3.67 -8.84
CA SER A 34 27.20 -3.74 -8.98
C SER A 34 26.51 -2.92 -7.90
N LEU A 35 25.46 -2.22 -8.29
CA LEU A 35 24.59 -1.46 -7.41
C LEU A 35 23.17 -2.02 -7.51
N HIS A 36 22.71 -2.60 -6.42
CA HIS A 36 21.37 -3.13 -6.27
C HIS A 36 20.51 -2.14 -5.49
N LEU A 37 19.50 -1.59 -6.15
CA LEU A 37 18.58 -0.60 -5.58
C LEU A 37 17.25 -1.27 -5.26
N SER A 38 16.79 -1.12 -4.03
CA SER A 38 15.52 -1.67 -3.59
C SER A 38 14.72 -0.62 -2.85
N GLN A 39 13.47 -0.43 -3.27
CA GLN A 39 12.51 0.37 -2.52
C GLN A 39 11.28 -0.49 -2.25
N TYR A 40 10.87 -0.56 -0.99
CA TYR A 40 9.76 -1.40 -0.57
C TYR A 40 9.08 -0.81 0.66
N ILE A 41 7.83 -1.21 0.88
CA ILE A 41 7.07 -0.77 2.04
C ILE A 41 7.27 -1.79 3.15
N GLU A 42 7.69 -1.33 4.33
CA GLU A 42 7.81 -2.20 5.47
C GLU A 42 6.43 -2.42 6.10
N THR A 43 5.95 -3.66 6.03
CA THR A 43 4.66 -4.09 6.58
C THR A 43 4.74 -4.37 8.07
N SER A 44 5.91 -4.82 8.55
CA SER A 44 6.13 -5.24 9.93
C SER A 44 6.66 -4.09 10.81
N SER A 45 6.35 -4.14 12.11
CA SER A 45 6.97 -3.22 13.08
C SER A 45 8.44 -3.58 13.35
N SER A 46 8.79 -4.84 13.05
CA SER A 46 10.09 -5.46 13.26
C SER A 46 11.05 -5.36 12.07
N TYR A 47 10.63 -4.71 10.98
CA TYR A 47 11.41 -4.47 9.76
C TYR A 47 11.97 -5.74 9.10
N GLN A 48 11.12 -6.75 8.94
CA GLN A 48 11.50 -8.07 8.46
C GLN A 48 11.96 -8.09 7.00
N ASN A 49 11.39 -7.25 6.12
CA ASN A 49 11.84 -7.15 4.73
C ASN A 49 13.25 -6.57 4.66
N THR A 50 13.50 -5.49 5.39
CA THR A 50 14.85 -4.91 5.52
C THR A 50 15.84 -5.90 6.14
N LYS A 51 15.44 -6.65 7.17
CA LYS A 51 16.30 -7.70 7.75
C LYS A 51 16.64 -8.80 6.75
N THR A 52 15.67 -9.22 5.95
CA THR A 52 15.87 -10.28 4.94
C THR A 52 16.85 -9.83 3.87
N LEU A 53 16.72 -8.60 3.39
CA LEU A 53 17.66 -8.04 2.42
C LEU A 53 19.05 -7.81 3.02
N LEU A 54 19.14 -7.31 4.26
CA LEU A 54 20.42 -7.17 4.96
C LEU A 54 21.11 -8.52 5.20
N ARG A 55 20.35 -9.59 5.49
CA ARG A 55 20.90 -10.95 5.58
C ARG A 55 21.32 -11.51 4.23
N PHE A 56 20.58 -11.19 3.17
CA PHE A 56 20.87 -11.65 1.81
C PHE A 56 22.16 -11.03 1.27
N TYR A 57 22.31 -9.71 1.38
CA TYR A 57 23.51 -9.00 0.92
C TYR A 57 24.65 -9.03 1.95
N ASP A 58 24.37 -9.35 3.21
CA ASP A 58 25.34 -9.45 4.31
C ASP A 58 26.33 -8.28 4.38
N PRO A 59 25.90 -7.00 4.47
CA PRO A 59 26.81 -5.88 4.23
C PRO A 59 27.88 -5.72 5.30
N CYS A 60 29.12 -5.41 4.89
CA CYS A 60 30.23 -5.09 5.80
C CYS A 60 30.07 -3.72 6.50
N VAL A 61 29.35 -2.79 5.85
CA VAL A 61 29.09 -1.44 6.35
C VAL A 61 27.64 -1.06 6.05
N ILE A 62 26.98 -0.46 7.04
CA ILE A 62 25.61 0.06 6.89
C ILE A 62 25.60 1.57 7.12
N ILE A 63 25.12 2.32 6.13
CA ILE A 63 25.06 3.78 6.13
C ILE A 63 23.62 4.24 6.38
N VAL A 64 23.41 5.08 7.39
CA VAL A 64 22.07 5.57 7.76
C VAL A 64 22.05 7.09 8.04
N PRO A 65 20.91 7.77 7.90
CA PRO A 65 20.77 9.17 8.28
C PRO A 65 20.86 9.36 9.82
N PRO A 66 21.10 10.59 10.31
CA PRO A 66 21.25 10.87 11.74
C PRO A 66 19.90 10.88 12.45
N ASN A 67 19.90 10.33 13.68
CA ASN A 67 18.78 10.35 14.63
C ASN A 67 18.60 11.74 15.26
N LYS A 68 18.35 12.80 14.48
CA LYS A 68 17.90 14.06 15.10
C LYS A 68 16.40 14.01 15.35
N LEU A 69 16.01 14.43 16.55
CA LEU A 69 14.66 14.59 17.13
C LEU A 69 13.64 15.14 16.11
N ALA A 70 13.18 14.31 15.18
CA ALA A 70 11.92 14.56 14.52
C ALA A 70 10.86 14.29 15.57
N ALA A 71 10.02 15.26 15.87
CA ALA A 71 8.88 15.10 16.79
C ALA A 71 7.90 13.98 16.35
N ASP A 72 8.10 13.39 15.16
CA ASP A 72 7.17 12.50 14.46
C ASP A 72 7.85 11.27 13.80
N GLY A 73 8.39 10.33 14.60
CA GLY A 73 8.42 8.90 14.23
C GLY A 73 9.36 8.39 13.11
N MET A 74 10.39 9.13 12.70
CA MET A 74 11.35 8.78 11.61
C MET A 74 12.66 8.16 12.11
N VAL A 75 12.62 7.15 12.99
CA VAL A 75 13.83 6.58 13.65
C VAL A 75 13.98 5.06 13.48
N GLY A 76 13.06 4.37 12.80
CA GLY A 76 12.95 2.92 12.89
C GLY A 76 14.09 2.16 12.21
N VAL A 77 14.55 2.57 11.02
CA VAL A 77 15.67 1.91 10.33
C VAL A 77 17.01 2.12 11.04
N SER A 78 17.31 3.33 11.48
CA SER A 78 18.59 3.62 12.16
C SER A 78 18.69 2.88 13.49
N GLU A 79 17.58 2.79 14.23
CA GLU A 79 17.51 2.00 15.46
C GLU A 79 17.51 0.49 15.23
N LEU A 80 16.95 0.00 14.12
CA LEU A 80 17.06 -1.41 13.74
C LEU A 80 18.53 -1.82 13.58
N VAL A 81 19.32 -0.98 12.90
CA VAL A 81 20.75 -1.25 12.70
C VAL A 81 21.48 -1.29 14.05
N ASP A 82 21.15 -0.35 14.95
CA ASP A 82 21.74 -0.31 16.30
C ASP A 82 21.44 -1.59 17.13
N ARG A 83 20.23 -2.17 16.98
CA ARG A 83 19.81 -3.32 17.78
C ARG A 83 20.19 -4.67 17.19
N CYS A 84 20.04 -4.85 15.88
CA CYS A 84 20.17 -6.17 15.23
C CYS A 84 21.53 -6.40 14.57
N TYR A 85 22.31 -5.34 14.32
CA TYR A 85 23.56 -5.39 13.58
C TYR A 85 24.67 -4.63 14.29
N SER A 86 24.76 -4.77 15.62
CA SER A 86 25.78 -4.11 16.46
C SER A 86 27.22 -4.53 16.14
N THR A 87 27.39 -5.70 15.51
CA THR A 87 28.68 -6.22 15.02
C THR A 87 29.12 -5.62 13.69
N ILE A 88 28.20 -5.04 12.92
CA ILE A 88 28.47 -4.45 11.60
C ILE A 88 28.80 -2.97 11.77
N ARG A 89 29.78 -2.45 11.02
CA ARG A 89 30.19 -1.05 11.10
C ARG A 89 29.04 -0.16 10.62
N LYS A 90 28.38 0.54 11.54
CA LYS A 90 27.38 1.57 11.25
C LYS A 90 28.06 2.92 10.99
N VAL A 91 27.67 3.57 9.91
CA VAL A 91 28.13 4.93 9.55
C VAL A 91 26.93 5.86 9.48
N VAL A 92 27.01 6.99 10.19
CA VAL A 92 25.94 7.99 10.19
C VAL A 92 26.32 9.13 9.27
N PHE A 93 25.53 9.36 8.22
CA PHE A 93 25.72 10.46 7.28
C PHE A 93 24.68 11.55 7.48
N ALA A 94 25.04 12.80 7.20
CA ALA A 94 24.09 13.92 7.26
C ALA A 94 22.93 13.69 6.29
N ARG A 95 21.68 14.04 6.67
CA ARG A 95 20.51 13.87 5.79
C ARG A 95 20.68 14.53 4.42
N GLY A 96 21.40 15.65 4.32
CA GLY A 96 21.67 16.31 3.03
C GLY A 96 22.58 15.51 2.09
N CYS A 97 23.16 14.39 2.53
CA CYS A 97 23.86 13.43 1.66
C CYS A 97 22.91 12.35 1.09
N PHE A 98 21.73 12.18 1.68
CA PHE A 98 20.67 11.32 1.15
C PHE A 98 19.75 12.18 0.29
N ASP A 99 20.24 12.48 -0.92
CA ASP A 99 19.59 13.37 -1.87
C ASP A 99 19.24 12.56 -3.11
N ASP A 100 17.95 12.44 -3.38
CA ASP A 100 17.37 11.69 -4.49
C ASP A 100 17.78 12.28 -5.84
N THR A 101 17.80 13.62 -5.96
CA THR A 101 18.20 14.31 -7.19
C THR A 101 19.66 14.04 -7.52
N LYS A 102 20.55 14.13 -6.51
CA LYS A 102 21.98 13.81 -6.70
C LYS A 102 22.21 12.35 -6.98
N GLY A 103 21.47 11.46 -6.31
CA GLY A 103 21.55 10.01 -6.53
C GLY A 103 21.23 9.62 -7.96
N ALA A 104 20.17 10.20 -8.53
CA ALA A 104 19.79 9.97 -9.91
C ALA A 104 20.84 10.46 -10.91
N VAL A 105 21.39 11.67 -10.73
CA VAL A 105 22.46 12.20 -11.59
C VAL A 105 23.70 11.32 -11.51
N LEU A 106 24.06 10.83 -10.32
CA LEU A 106 25.18 9.89 -10.15
C LEU A 106 24.93 8.58 -10.89
N ILE A 107 23.75 7.98 -10.73
CA ILE A 107 23.40 6.73 -11.45
C ILE A 107 23.39 6.95 -12.95
N GLN A 108 22.90 8.10 -13.42
CA GLN A 108 22.87 8.44 -14.84
C GLN A 108 24.27 8.48 -15.46
N ASN A 109 25.25 9.00 -14.73
CA ASN A 109 26.63 9.13 -15.21
C ASN A 109 27.45 7.83 -15.03
N LEU A 110 27.17 7.06 -13.98
CA LEU A 110 27.97 5.89 -13.60
C LEU A 110 27.49 4.59 -14.25
N ALA A 111 26.21 4.48 -14.64
CA ALA A 111 25.63 3.24 -15.18
C ALA A 111 26.24 2.84 -16.53
N ALA A 112 26.67 1.57 -16.63
CA ALA A 112 27.33 0.99 -17.81
C ALA A 112 26.43 0.89 -19.05
N GLU A 113 25.14 0.63 -18.85
CA GLU A 113 24.12 0.77 -19.88
C GLU A 113 23.47 2.15 -19.74
N GLU A 114 23.26 2.85 -20.86
CA GLU A 114 22.56 4.14 -20.83
C GLU A 114 21.20 3.95 -20.11
N PRO A 115 20.96 4.68 -19.00
CA PRO A 115 19.67 4.64 -18.30
C PRO A 115 18.57 5.37 -19.08
N LEU A 116 18.73 5.52 -20.41
CA LEU A 116 17.67 5.96 -21.32
C LEU A 116 16.51 4.95 -21.37
N ALA A 117 16.79 3.66 -21.10
CA ALA A 117 15.77 2.64 -20.87
C ALA A 117 15.08 2.73 -19.49
N LEU A 118 15.59 3.58 -18.58
CA LEU A 118 15.10 3.74 -17.20
C LEU A 118 14.20 4.97 -17.00
N GLY A 119 13.88 5.74 -18.05
CA GLY A 119 12.85 6.80 -18.00
C GLY A 119 12.93 7.68 -16.75
N LEU A 120 14.11 8.25 -16.48
CA LEU A 120 14.46 8.92 -15.22
C LEU A 120 13.37 9.90 -14.72
N ASP A 121 12.75 10.70 -15.61
CA ASP A 121 11.69 11.68 -15.24
C ASP A 121 10.48 11.07 -14.50
N THR A 122 10.08 9.84 -14.85
CA THR A 122 8.96 9.13 -14.21
C THR A 122 9.43 8.31 -12.99
N TYR A 123 10.67 7.82 -13.02
CA TYR A 123 11.29 7.00 -11.98
C TYR A 123 11.76 7.79 -10.74
N TYR A 124 12.07 9.08 -10.88
CA TYR A 124 12.41 9.96 -9.74
C TYR A 124 11.39 9.83 -8.61
N LYS A 125 10.09 9.80 -8.93
CA LYS A 125 9.02 9.75 -7.92
C LYS A 125 8.87 8.36 -7.28
N GLN A 126 9.23 7.29 -7.98
CA GLN A 126 8.99 5.92 -7.53
C GLN A 126 10.11 5.40 -6.63
N HIS A 127 11.36 5.70 -6.98
CA HIS A 127 12.56 5.13 -6.35
C HIS A 127 13.38 6.16 -5.56
N TYR A 128 12.84 7.36 -5.31
CA TYR A 128 13.53 8.48 -4.63
C TYR A 128 14.28 8.05 -3.37
N LEU A 129 13.74 7.15 -2.55
CA LEU A 129 14.43 6.69 -1.34
C LEU A 129 15.62 5.80 -1.66
N SER A 130 15.49 4.87 -2.61
CA SER A 130 16.62 4.03 -3.03
C SER A 130 17.70 4.85 -3.76
N LEU A 131 17.32 5.87 -4.52
CA LEU A 131 18.24 6.82 -5.16
C LEU A 131 18.96 7.68 -4.12
N ALA A 132 18.23 8.19 -3.11
CA ALA A 132 18.82 8.91 -1.99
C ALA A 132 19.78 8.03 -1.18
N ALA A 133 19.44 6.75 -0.98
CA ALA A 133 20.34 5.77 -0.36
C ALA A 133 21.58 5.52 -1.23
N ALA A 134 21.44 5.44 -2.55
CA ALA A 134 22.54 5.28 -3.48
C ALA A 134 23.51 6.46 -3.41
N ALA A 135 22.99 7.70 -3.38
CA ALA A 135 23.79 8.91 -3.27
C ALA A 135 24.68 8.88 -2.03
N ALA A 136 24.12 8.51 -0.89
CA ALA A 136 24.86 8.40 0.36
C ALA A 136 25.89 7.25 0.32
N THR A 137 25.53 6.12 -0.30
CA THR A 137 26.39 4.93 -0.40
C THR A 137 27.62 5.20 -1.26
N ILE A 138 27.43 5.71 -2.48
CA ILE A 138 28.50 6.04 -3.42
C ILE A 138 29.43 7.09 -2.82
N LYS A 139 28.86 8.17 -2.25
CA LYS A 139 29.64 9.23 -1.62
C LYS A 139 30.48 8.73 -0.44
N TRP A 140 29.97 7.78 0.34
CA TRP A 140 30.75 7.17 1.41
C TRP A 140 31.90 6.30 0.88
N ILE A 141 31.66 5.51 -0.19
CA ILE A 141 32.69 4.71 -0.84
C ILE A 141 33.82 5.60 -1.37
N GLU A 142 33.48 6.71 -2.04
CA GLU A 142 34.45 7.69 -2.51
C GLU A 142 35.27 8.30 -1.37
N ALA A 143 34.61 8.71 -0.28
CA ALA A 143 35.27 9.41 0.83
C ALA A 143 36.13 8.48 1.71
N GLU A 144 35.66 7.29 2.03
CA GLU A 144 36.30 6.40 3.01
C GLU A 144 37.21 5.35 2.36
N LYS A 145 36.81 4.80 1.20
CA LYS A 145 37.59 3.78 0.48
C LYS A 145 38.50 4.39 -0.58
N GLY A 146 38.31 5.67 -0.94
CA GLY A 146 39.07 6.34 -1.99
C GLY A 146 38.82 5.74 -3.38
N VAL A 147 37.72 4.99 -3.55
CA VAL A 147 37.35 4.33 -4.81
C VAL A 147 36.38 5.24 -5.53
N ILE A 148 36.78 5.71 -6.71
CA ILE A 148 35.92 6.47 -7.62
C ILE A 148 35.41 5.50 -8.67
N VAL A 149 34.09 5.37 -8.78
CA VAL A 149 33.47 4.58 -9.85
C VAL A 149 33.60 5.37 -11.14
N THR A 150 34.14 4.74 -12.19
CA THR A 150 34.27 5.39 -13.50
C THR A 150 32.90 5.55 -14.18
N ASN A 151 32.75 6.59 -14.99
CA ASN A 151 31.53 6.77 -15.77
C ASN A 151 31.28 5.56 -16.66
N HIS A 152 30.01 5.18 -16.82
CA HIS A 152 29.59 4.04 -17.63
C HIS A 152 30.25 2.70 -17.29
N SER A 153 30.47 2.42 -16.00
CA SER A 153 31.08 1.16 -15.55
C SER A 153 30.30 0.42 -14.48
N LEU A 154 29.28 1.04 -13.90
CA LEU A 154 28.48 0.49 -12.81
C LEU A 154 27.29 -0.30 -13.37
N THR A 155 27.13 -1.56 -12.96
CA THR A 155 25.90 -2.30 -13.27
C THR A 155 24.83 -1.94 -12.24
N VAL A 156 23.70 -1.37 -12.69
CA VAL A 156 22.63 -0.92 -11.79
C VAL A 156 21.40 -1.78 -11.99
N THR A 157 20.87 -2.35 -10.91
CA THR A 157 19.67 -3.19 -10.94
C THR A 157 18.65 -2.69 -9.94
N PHE A 158 17.39 -2.57 -10.36
CA PHE A 158 16.27 -2.24 -9.47
C PHE A 158 15.56 -3.54 -9.06
N ASN A 159 15.73 -3.90 -7.79
CA ASN A 159 15.15 -5.09 -7.20
C ASN A 159 13.97 -4.70 -6.30
N GLY A 160 12.77 -5.21 -6.59
CA GLY A 160 11.68 -5.26 -5.60
C GLY A 160 12.03 -6.21 -4.44
N SER A 161 11.16 -6.30 -3.43
CA SER A 161 11.35 -7.32 -2.38
C SER A 161 11.19 -8.73 -2.97
N PHE A 162 12.16 -9.62 -2.77
CA PHE A 162 12.19 -10.97 -3.38
C PHE A 162 10.93 -11.81 -3.13
N SER A 163 10.29 -11.64 -1.98
CA SER A 163 9.09 -12.37 -1.54
C SER A 163 7.76 -11.83 -2.10
N HIS A 164 7.77 -10.70 -2.79
CA HIS A 164 6.55 -10.06 -3.31
C HIS A 164 6.63 -9.84 -4.82
N MET A 165 5.47 -9.78 -5.46
CA MET A 165 5.28 -9.40 -6.85
C MET A 165 5.65 -7.92 -7.02
N ASN A 166 6.37 -7.61 -8.11
CA ASN A 166 6.71 -6.25 -8.45
C ASN A 166 5.65 -5.66 -9.38
N ILE A 167 5.25 -4.42 -9.12
CA ILE A 167 4.37 -3.64 -9.97
C ILE A 167 5.04 -2.27 -10.12
N ASP A 168 5.41 -1.91 -11.34
CA ASP A 168 5.97 -0.59 -11.64
C ASP A 168 4.92 0.51 -11.40
N ALA A 169 5.31 1.75 -11.08
CA ALA A 169 4.29 2.73 -10.73
C ALA A 169 3.51 3.30 -11.92
N THR A 170 4.04 3.20 -13.15
CA THR A 170 3.21 3.40 -14.35
C THR A 170 2.05 2.40 -14.33
N SER A 171 2.30 1.15 -13.98
CA SER A 171 1.25 0.15 -13.76
C SER A 171 0.35 0.42 -12.56
N VAL A 172 0.85 0.91 -11.42
CA VAL A 172 -0.06 1.20 -10.29
C VAL A 172 -0.97 2.39 -10.57
N GLU A 173 -0.52 3.38 -11.35
CA GLU A 173 -1.32 4.51 -11.82
C GLU A 173 -2.34 4.06 -12.87
N ASN A 174 -1.88 3.34 -13.90
CA ASN A 174 -2.71 2.83 -14.99
C ASN A 174 -3.82 1.87 -14.50
N LEU A 175 -3.55 1.09 -13.45
CA LEU A 175 -4.51 0.18 -12.83
C LEU A 175 -5.33 0.84 -11.71
N GLU A 176 -5.11 2.12 -11.41
CA GLU A 176 -5.78 2.86 -10.33
C GLU A 176 -5.76 2.12 -8.99
N ILE A 177 -4.62 1.50 -8.63
CA ILE A 177 -4.51 0.65 -7.43
C ILE A 177 -4.71 1.49 -6.17
N ILE A 178 -4.08 2.67 -6.12
CA ILE A 178 -4.02 3.51 -4.93
C ILE A 178 -4.86 4.77 -5.08
N ASP A 179 -4.57 5.55 -6.11
CA ASP A 179 -5.21 6.82 -6.40
C ASP A 179 -5.80 6.76 -7.82
N PRO A 180 -6.98 7.37 -8.04
CA PRO A 180 -7.60 7.43 -9.35
C PRO A 180 -6.87 8.41 -10.28
N PHE A 181 -6.89 8.15 -11.59
CA PHE A 181 -6.15 8.93 -12.59
C PHE A 181 -6.73 10.36 -12.77
N HIS A 182 -8.05 10.55 -12.62
CA HIS A 182 -8.71 11.85 -12.77
C HIS A 182 -9.20 12.45 -11.44
N ASN A 183 -8.49 13.48 -10.96
CA ASN A 183 -8.92 14.25 -9.80
C ASN A 183 -9.87 15.42 -10.12
N SER A 184 -9.99 15.86 -11.38
CA SER A 184 -10.52 17.19 -11.74
C SER A 184 -11.87 17.22 -12.49
N LEU A 185 -12.29 16.15 -13.17
CA LEU A 185 -13.38 16.27 -14.18
C LEU A 185 -14.80 15.89 -13.73
N LEU A 186 -15.02 15.43 -12.50
CA LEU A 186 -16.36 15.11 -11.99
C LEU A 186 -16.65 15.94 -10.75
N GLY A 187 -17.23 17.13 -10.99
CA GLY A 187 -17.77 18.00 -9.96
C GLY A 187 -18.91 17.33 -9.18
N THR A 188 -18.90 17.57 -7.88
CA THR A 188 -19.92 17.24 -6.87
C THR A 188 -20.00 15.79 -6.37
N ASN A 189 -19.69 15.67 -5.07
CA ASN A 189 -20.04 14.64 -4.08
C ASN A 189 -20.29 13.18 -4.51
N ASN A 190 -19.42 12.32 -3.98
CA ASN A 190 -19.48 10.86 -3.81
C ASN A 190 -18.86 9.96 -4.89
N LYS A 191 -17.72 9.40 -4.48
CA LYS A 191 -17.12 8.11 -4.87
C LYS A 191 -16.22 8.09 -6.10
N LYS A 192 -15.18 8.94 -6.07
CA LYS A 192 -13.85 8.54 -6.57
C LYS A 192 -13.47 7.25 -5.84
N ARG A 193 -13.15 6.16 -6.54
CA ARG A 193 -12.85 4.85 -5.92
C ARG A 193 -11.71 4.16 -6.68
N SER A 194 -10.49 4.26 -6.16
CA SER A 194 -9.40 3.35 -6.50
C SER A 194 -9.64 1.96 -5.90
N LEU A 195 -8.84 0.96 -6.31
CA LEU A 195 -8.90 -0.39 -5.70
C LEU A 195 -8.70 -0.30 -4.18
N PHE A 196 -7.72 0.47 -3.72
CA PHE A 196 -7.47 0.72 -2.30
C PHE A 196 -8.67 1.34 -1.60
N GLN A 197 -9.29 2.38 -2.17
CA GLN A 197 -10.44 3.03 -1.55
C GLN A 197 -11.67 2.11 -1.46
N MET A 198 -11.84 1.20 -2.43
CA MET A 198 -12.90 0.19 -2.38
C MET A 198 -12.71 -0.77 -1.21
N PHE A 199 -11.48 -1.21 -0.96
CA PHE A 199 -11.14 -2.14 0.12
C PHE A 199 -10.86 -1.46 1.47
N LYS A 200 -10.78 -0.13 1.53
CA LYS A 200 -10.44 0.63 2.75
C LYS A 200 -11.63 0.73 3.72
N THR A 201 -11.99 -0.40 4.32
CA THR A 201 -13.03 -0.53 5.36
C THR A 201 -12.46 -0.95 6.73
N THR A 202 -11.13 -1.07 6.80
CA THR A 202 -10.30 -1.28 8.00
C THR A 202 -10.61 -0.29 9.11
N LYS A 203 -10.47 -0.73 10.37
CA LYS A 203 -10.76 0.06 11.57
C LYS A 203 -9.51 0.66 12.20
N THR A 204 -8.36 0.06 11.97
CA THR A 204 -7.06 0.47 12.50
C THR A 204 -6.20 1.14 11.43
N VAL A 205 -5.32 2.05 11.88
CA VAL A 205 -4.35 2.70 10.98
C VAL A 205 -3.33 1.68 10.47
N GLY A 206 -2.87 0.79 11.34
CA GLY A 206 -1.97 -0.30 10.98
C GLY A 206 -2.55 -1.27 9.93
N GLY A 207 -3.81 -1.70 10.08
CA GLY A 207 -4.49 -2.54 9.08
C GLY A 207 -4.67 -1.82 7.74
N THR A 208 -4.97 -0.52 7.76
CA THR A 208 -5.04 0.32 6.54
C THR A 208 -3.69 0.39 5.82
N ARG A 209 -2.59 0.55 6.57
CA ARG A 209 -1.23 0.57 6.02
C ARG A 209 -0.85 -0.79 5.45
N LEU A 210 -1.19 -1.87 6.15
CA LEU A 210 -0.95 -3.24 5.70
C LEU A 210 -1.71 -3.53 4.40
N LEU A 211 -2.97 -3.13 4.29
CA LEU A 211 -3.76 -3.24 3.06
C LEU A 211 -3.08 -2.53 1.89
N ARG A 212 -2.68 -1.26 2.09
CA ARG A 212 -1.96 -0.48 1.06
C ARG A 212 -0.70 -1.22 0.59
N ALA A 213 0.09 -1.71 1.53
CA ALA A 213 1.33 -2.41 1.23
C ALA A 213 1.08 -3.73 0.47
N ASN A 214 0.09 -4.52 0.85
CA ASN A 214 -0.22 -5.77 0.14
C ASN A 214 -0.72 -5.51 -1.29
N LEU A 215 -1.49 -4.43 -1.53
CA LEU A 215 -1.93 -4.07 -2.88
C LEU A 215 -0.77 -3.66 -3.80
N LEU A 216 0.22 -2.96 -3.26
CA LEU A 216 1.42 -2.54 -4.01
C LEU A 216 2.46 -3.67 -4.14
N GLN A 217 2.46 -4.60 -3.18
CA GLN A 217 3.40 -5.72 -3.11
C GLN A 217 2.66 -7.02 -2.78
N PRO A 218 1.93 -7.61 -3.76
CA PRO A 218 1.25 -8.88 -3.55
C PRO A 218 2.23 -10.02 -3.27
N LEU A 219 1.80 -11.07 -2.58
CA LEU A 219 2.69 -12.14 -2.14
C LEU A 219 3.06 -13.07 -3.29
N LYS A 220 4.24 -13.70 -3.19
CA LYS A 220 4.63 -14.84 -4.06
C LYS A 220 4.47 -16.19 -3.39
N ASP A 221 4.47 -16.24 -2.06
CA ASP A 221 4.38 -17.50 -1.32
C ASP A 221 2.94 -18.05 -1.31
N ILE A 222 2.73 -19.13 -2.06
CA ILE A 222 1.44 -19.83 -2.18
C ILE A 222 0.91 -20.28 -0.81
N LYS A 223 1.79 -20.70 0.10
CA LYS A 223 1.36 -21.18 1.43
C LYS A 223 0.74 -20.03 2.23
N THR A 224 1.43 -18.90 2.33
CA THR A 224 0.91 -17.71 3.01
C THR A 224 -0.41 -17.22 2.37
N ILE A 225 -0.50 -17.22 1.04
CA ILE A 225 -1.73 -16.82 0.35
C ILE A 225 -2.89 -17.75 0.70
N ASN A 226 -2.67 -19.07 0.63
CA ASN A 226 -3.69 -20.05 1.01
C ASN A 226 -4.11 -19.92 2.47
N THR A 227 -3.18 -19.67 3.41
CA THR A 227 -3.55 -19.47 4.81
C THR A 227 -4.47 -18.26 5.02
N ARG A 228 -4.37 -17.22 4.20
CA ARG A 228 -5.30 -16.08 4.22
C ARG A 228 -6.65 -16.45 3.62
N LEU A 229 -6.65 -17.17 2.51
CA LEU A 229 -7.87 -17.66 1.85
C LEU A 229 -8.64 -18.63 2.78
N ASP A 230 -7.95 -19.50 3.52
CA ASP A 230 -8.57 -20.43 4.48
C ASP A 230 -9.31 -19.69 5.60
N CYS A 231 -8.78 -18.55 6.06
CA CYS A 231 -9.51 -17.68 7.00
C CYS A 231 -10.77 -17.10 6.37
N LEU A 232 -10.69 -16.67 5.11
CA LEU A 232 -11.87 -16.13 4.42
C LEU A 232 -12.93 -17.21 4.22
N ASP A 233 -12.56 -18.43 3.82
CA ASP A 233 -13.48 -19.55 3.68
C ASP A 233 -14.23 -19.84 4.99
N GLU A 234 -13.50 -19.88 6.10
CA GLU A 234 -14.12 -20.12 7.42
C GLU A 234 -15.06 -18.98 7.81
N MET A 235 -14.66 -17.72 7.60
CA MET A 235 -15.48 -16.55 7.94
C MET A 235 -16.71 -16.40 7.03
N MET A 236 -16.62 -16.80 5.76
CA MET A 236 -17.77 -16.81 4.84
C MET A 236 -18.71 -17.98 5.14
N SER A 237 -18.22 -19.07 5.72
CA SER A 237 -19.04 -20.22 6.14
C SER A 237 -19.66 -20.05 7.54
N ASN A 238 -19.04 -19.23 8.41
CA ASN A 238 -19.46 -19.00 9.79
C ASN A 238 -19.71 -17.50 10.05
N GLU A 239 -20.97 -17.09 9.94
CA GLU A 239 -21.39 -15.71 10.15
C GLU A 239 -21.13 -15.21 11.58
N GLU A 240 -21.28 -16.07 12.60
CA GLU A 240 -21.01 -15.70 14.00
C GLU A 240 -19.56 -15.31 14.21
N LEU A 241 -18.63 -16.05 13.61
CA LEU A 241 -17.20 -15.73 13.62
C LEU A 241 -16.92 -14.39 12.93
N PHE A 242 -17.51 -14.17 11.75
CA PHE A 242 -17.31 -12.92 10.99
C PHE A 242 -17.83 -11.68 11.74
N TYR A 243 -19.09 -11.71 12.20
CA TYR A 243 -19.67 -10.59 12.92
C TYR A 243 -19.03 -10.40 14.30
N GLY A 244 -18.71 -11.50 15.00
CA GLY A 244 -17.99 -11.48 16.27
C GLY A 244 -16.64 -10.77 16.15
N LEU A 245 -15.81 -11.19 15.19
CA LEU A 245 -14.51 -10.55 14.95
C LEU A 245 -14.65 -9.09 14.51
N SER A 246 -15.59 -8.77 13.61
CA SER A 246 -15.80 -7.37 13.17
C SER A 246 -16.23 -6.46 14.32
N GLN A 247 -17.06 -6.94 15.25
CA GLN A 247 -17.47 -6.17 16.43
C GLN A 247 -16.32 -5.99 17.43
N VAL A 248 -15.55 -7.05 17.69
CA VAL A 248 -14.42 -7.00 18.63
C VAL A 248 -13.32 -6.06 18.12
N LEU A 249 -12.96 -6.13 16.83
CA LEU A 249 -11.94 -5.28 16.24
C LEU A 249 -12.29 -3.78 16.30
N ARG A 250 -13.57 -3.40 16.38
CA ARG A 250 -14.00 -2.01 16.59
C ARG A 250 -13.71 -1.49 18.00
N LYS A 251 -13.56 -2.37 18.99
CA LYS A 251 -13.24 -2.00 20.38
C LYS A 251 -11.77 -1.67 20.57
N PHE A 252 -10.89 -2.16 19.69
CA PHE A 252 -9.48 -1.80 19.72
C PHE A 252 -9.26 -0.34 19.28
N PRO A 253 -8.34 0.39 19.92
CA PRO A 253 -8.01 1.75 19.50
C PRO A 253 -7.47 1.82 18.06
N LYS A 254 -7.80 2.90 17.34
CA LYS A 254 -7.36 3.07 15.93
C LYS A 254 -5.84 3.12 15.77
N GLU A 255 -5.14 3.70 16.75
CA GLU A 255 -3.68 3.89 16.76
C GLU A 255 -2.94 2.81 17.56
N THR A 256 -3.53 1.62 17.72
CA THR A 256 -2.94 0.53 18.51
C THR A 256 -1.53 0.16 18.04
N ASP A 257 -1.27 0.15 16.73
CA ASP A 257 0.06 -0.11 16.17
C ASP A 257 1.10 0.93 16.59
N ARG A 258 0.73 2.22 16.57
CA ARG A 258 1.60 3.33 16.97
C ARG A 258 1.89 3.30 18.48
N VAL A 259 0.87 3.00 19.29
CA VAL A 259 0.99 2.91 20.75
C VAL A 259 1.87 1.74 21.14
N LEU A 260 1.66 0.56 20.55
CA LEU A 260 2.49 -0.62 20.84
C LEU A 260 3.94 -0.40 20.40
N CYS A 261 4.15 0.28 19.25
CA CYS A 261 5.49 0.71 18.83
C CYS A 261 6.10 1.72 19.81
N HIS A 262 5.33 2.60 20.45
CA HIS A 262 5.86 3.58 21.43
C HIS A 262 6.58 2.90 22.60
N PHE A 263 6.11 1.73 23.05
CA PHE A 263 6.76 0.96 24.11
C PHE A 263 8.10 0.34 23.66
N CYS A 264 8.29 0.11 22.36
CA CYS A 264 9.55 -0.40 21.80
C CYS A 264 10.70 0.61 21.86
N PHE A 265 10.41 1.88 22.16
CA PHE A 265 11.35 2.98 22.11
C PHE A 265 11.56 3.57 23.51
N LYS A 266 12.83 3.72 23.92
CA LYS A 266 13.20 4.46 25.14
C LYS A 266 13.77 5.81 24.73
N PRO A 267 13.07 6.93 25.01
CA PRO A 267 13.64 8.24 24.73
C PRO A 267 14.94 8.40 25.52
N LYS A 268 15.99 8.87 24.84
CA LYS A 268 17.29 9.13 25.47
C LYS A 268 17.08 10.15 26.60
N LYS A 269 17.58 9.86 27.81
CA LYS A 269 17.58 10.83 28.91
C LYS A 269 18.37 12.06 28.45
N VAL A 270 17.68 13.14 28.14
CA VAL A 270 18.32 14.44 27.96
C VAL A 270 18.69 14.89 29.37
N THR A 271 19.97 14.82 29.70
CA THR A 271 20.53 15.42 30.91
C THR A 271 20.18 16.91 30.94
N GLU A 272 19.42 17.27 31.99
CA GLU A 272 19.15 18.58 32.59
C GLU A 272 19.43 19.85 31.78
N ALA A 273 18.37 20.65 31.55
CA ALA A 273 18.25 22.05 32.02
C ALA A 273 17.24 22.92 31.22
N VAL A 274 16.80 22.55 30.02
CA VAL A 274 16.24 23.59 29.11
C VAL A 274 14.72 23.62 28.93
N LEU A 275 13.91 22.60 29.26
CA LEU A 275 12.52 22.58 28.77
C LEU A 275 11.47 22.19 29.82
N GLY A 276 11.23 23.07 30.80
CA GLY A 276 10.09 22.96 31.75
C GLY A 276 8.71 22.99 31.09
N PHE A 277 8.60 23.30 29.79
CA PHE A 277 7.36 23.23 29.02
C PHE A 277 7.13 21.85 28.34
N ASP A 278 8.18 21.02 28.20
CA ASP A 278 8.09 19.75 27.47
C ASP A 278 7.69 18.57 28.36
N ASN A 279 7.94 18.63 29.68
CA ASN A 279 7.57 17.56 30.62
C ASN A 279 6.04 17.33 30.66
N THR A 280 5.23 18.40 30.49
CA THR A 280 3.77 18.29 30.44
C THR A 280 3.29 17.54 29.20
N ARG A 281 3.93 17.73 28.05
CA ARG A 281 3.58 17.01 26.81
C ARG A 281 4.06 15.55 26.86
N ARG A 282 5.22 15.30 27.48
CA ARG A 282 5.77 13.95 27.61
C ARG A 282 4.92 13.08 28.53
N SER A 283 4.60 13.57 29.74
CA SER A 283 3.70 12.88 30.67
C SER A 283 2.31 12.65 30.04
N GLN A 284 1.77 13.62 29.31
CA GLN A 284 0.53 13.46 28.53
C GLN A 284 0.58 12.32 27.52
N ASN A 285 1.65 12.24 26.73
CA ASN A 285 1.80 11.20 25.72
C ASN A 285 1.97 9.82 26.37
N MET A 286 2.69 9.72 27.49
CA MET A 286 2.86 8.48 28.24
C MET A 286 1.52 7.99 28.82
N ILE A 287 0.76 8.87 29.48
CA ILE A 287 -0.56 8.57 30.04
C ILE A 287 -1.51 8.11 28.92
N SER A 288 -1.59 8.87 27.82
CA SER A 288 -2.42 8.51 26.66
C SER A 288 -2.04 7.14 26.09
N SER A 289 -0.74 6.86 25.94
CA SER A 289 -0.26 5.57 25.44
C SER A 289 -0.62 4.40 26.36
N ILE A 290 -0.53 4.59 27.68
CA ILE A 290 -0.89 3.56 28.66
C ILE A 290 -2.40 3.34 28.72
N ILE A 291 -3.22 4.38 28.62
CA ILE A 291 -4.69 4.24 28.52
C ILE A 291 -5.10 3.49 27.26
N LEU A 292 -4.44 3.78 26.12
CA LEU A 292 -4.69 3.08 24.87
C LEU A 292 -4.25 1.61 24.96
N LEU A 293 -3.11 1.32 25.61
CA LEU A 293 -2.67 -0.04 25.91
C LEU A 293 -3.68 -0.77 26.80
N LYS A 294 -4.16 -0.13 27.88
CA LYS A 294 -5.18 -0.69 28.78
C LYS A 294 -6.44 -1.06 28.00
N THR A 295 -6.97 -0.13 27.21
CA THR A 295 -8.15 -0.35 26.36
C THR A 295 -7.94 -1.53 25.39
N ALA A 296 -6.76 -1.65 24.77
CA ALA A 296 -6.44 -2.76 23.88
C ALA A 296 -6.38 -4.11 24.64
N LEU A 297 -5.78 -4.14 25.83
CA LEU A 297 -5.70 -5.34 26.67
C LEU A 297 -7.07 -5.75 27.24
N ASP A 298 -7.94 -4.79 27.56
CA ASP A 298 -9.31 -5.04 28.01
C ASP A 298 -10.18 -5.65 26.90
N ALA A 299 -9.88 -5.37 25.63
CA ALA A 299 -10.57 -5.96 24.48
C ALA A 299 -10.09 -7.39 24.16
N LEU A 300 -8.91 -7.80 24.64
CA LEU A 300 -8.30 -9.09 24.29
C LEU A 300 -9.12 -10.32 24.74
N PRO A 301 -9.74 -10.37 25.93
CA PRO A 301 -10.61 -11.49 26.31
C PRO A 301 -11.82 -11.66 25.38
N LEU A 302 -12.33 -10.57 24.81
CA LEU A 302 -13.43 -10.64 23.84
C LEU A 302 -12.95 -11.21 22.50
N LEU A 303 -11.70 -10.92 22.12
CA LEU A 303 -11.07 -11.55 20.94
C LEU A 303 -10.86 -13.04 21.15
N ALA A 304 -10.46 -13.47 22.36
CA ALA A 304 -10.33 -14.87 22.71
C ALA A 304 -11.67 -15.61 22.59
N MET A 305 -12.76 -15.02 23.07
CA MET A 305 -14.11 -15.60 22.93
C MET A 305 -14.51 -15.76 21.46
N ALA A 306 -14.24 -14.77 20.61
CA ALA A 306 -14.58 -14.84 19.20
C ALA A 306 -13.74 -15.86 18.41
N LEU A 307 -12.49 -16.11 18.83
CA LEU A 307 -11.57 -17.03 18.14
C LEU A 307 -11.55 -18.46 18.69
N LYS A 308 -12.25 -18.73 19.80
CA LYS A 308 -12.16 -20.01 20.53
C LYS A 308 -12.47 -21.23 19.68
N ASP A 309 -13.48 -21.12 18.81
CA ASP A 309 -13.96 -22.22 17.97
C ASP A 309 -13.42 -22.15 16.53
N ALA A 310 -12.43 -21.29 16.28
CA ALA A 310 -11.81 -21.15 14.96
C ALA A 310 -10.96 -22.38 14.60
N LYS A 311 -11.16 -22.89 13.39
CA LYS A 311 -10.56 -24.14 12.89
C LYS A 311 -9.39 -23.89 11.95
N CYS A 312 -9.39 -22.80 11.20
CA CYS A 312 -8.31 -22.54 10.25
C CYS A 312 -6.99 -22.29 10.98
N PHE A 313 -5.89 -22.72 10.35
CA PHE A 313 -4.57 -22.72 10.98
C PHE A 313 -4.15 -21.35 11.49
N LEU A 314 -4.39 -20.27 10.72
CA LEU A 314 -3.96 -18.93 11.08
C LEU A 314 -4.74 -18.40 12.29
N LEU A 315 -6.07 -18.51 12.33
CA LEU A 315 -6.88 -18.05 13.45
C LEU A 315 -6.63 -18.88 14.72
N ALA A 316 -6.52 -20.21 14.59
CA ALA A 316 -6.16 -21.09 15.70
C ALA A 316 -4.77 -20.78 16.26
N ASN A 317 -3.79 -20.47 15.40
CA ASN A 317 -2.46 -20.06 15.83
C ASN A 317 -2.48 -18.69 16.53
N ILE A 318 -3.29 -17.74 16.05
CA ILE A 318 -3.50 -16.45 16.71
C ILE A 318 -4.11 -16.66 18.10
N TYR A 319 -5.10 -17.54 18.23
CA TYR A 319 -5.71 -17.87 19.51
C TYR A 319 -4.66 -18.40 20.51
N LYS A 320 -3.85 -19.39 20.11
CA LYS A 320 -2.81 -19.98 20.97
C LYS A 320 -1.69 -19.01 21.33
N THR A 321 -1.22 -18.22 20.37
CA THR A 321 -0.04 -17.34 20.56
C THR A 321 -0.36 -16.02 21.22
N VAL A 322 -1.57 -15.49 20.99
CA VAL A 322 -2.00 -14.17 21.48
C VAL A 322 -3.04 -14.30 22.59
N CYS A 323 -4.10 -15.08 22.41
CA CYS A 323 -5.22 -15.11 23.36
C CYS A 323 -4.90 -15.91 24.63
N GLU A 324 -4.16 -17.02 24.52
CA GLU A 324 -3.74 -17.86 25.66
C GLU A 324 -2.43 -17.40 26.32
N ASN A 325 -1.87 -16.27 25.89
CA ASN A 325 -0.60 -15.81 26.40
C ASN A 325 -0.75 -15.03 27.71
N ASP A 326 -0.35 -15.66 28.81
CA ASP A 326 -0.43 -15.10 30.17
C ASP A 326 0.30 -13.76 30.36
N ARG A 327 1.26 -13.42 29.48
CA ARG A 327 1.98 -12.14 29.54
C ARG A 327 1.03 -10.96 29.40
N TYR A 328 0.00 -11.05 28.57
CA TYR A 328 -0.96 -9.95 28.42
C TYR A 328 -1.78 -9.72 29.70
N ALA A 329 -2.13 -10.80 30.41
CA ALA A 329 -2.82 -10.71 31.70
C ALA A 329 -1.90 -10.09 32.78
N SER A 330 -0.62 -10.46 32.79
CA SER A 330 0.40 -9.86 33.66
C SER A 330 0.56 -8.35 33.41
N ILE A 331 0.69 -7.93 32.14
CA ILE A 331 0.77 -6.52 31.76
C ILE A 331 -0.50 -5.77 32.17
N ARG A 332 -1.68 -6.34 31.90
CA ARG A 332 -2.96 -5.75 32.29
C ARG A 332 -3.06 -5.53 33.81
N LYS A 333 -2.62 -6.52 34.60
CA LYS A 333 -2.59 -6.42 36.06
C LYS A 333 -1.64 -5.31 36.53
N ARG A 334 -0.40 -5.27 36.01
CA ARG A 334 0.58 -4.21 36.32
C ARG A 334 0.04 -2.81 36.01
N VAL A 335 -0.61 -2.64 34.85
CA VAL A 335 -1.23 -1.36 34.47
C VAL A 335 -2.39 -1.01 35.42
N GLY A 336 -3.24 -1.98 35.78
CA GLY A 336 -4.38 -1.77 36.67
C GLY A 336 -4.01 -1.51 38.13
N GLU A 337 -2.83 -1.95 38.59
CA GLU A 337 -2.29 -1.62 39.91
C GLU A 337 -1.83 -0.16 40.01
N VAL A 338 -1.37 0.41 38.88
CA VAL A 338 -0.73 1.73 38.84
C VAL A 338 -1.69 2.85 38.39
N ILE A 339 -2.49 2.58 37.36
CA ILE A 339 -3.37 3.57 36.72
C ILE A 339 -4.76 3.50 37.32
N ASP A 340 -5.35 4.66 37.59
CA ASP A 340 -6.72 4.77 38.10
C ASP A 340 -7.74 4.36 37.02
N ASP A 341 -8.90 3.83 37.44
CA ASP A 341 -9.91 3.30 36.53
C ASP A 341 -10.74 4.42 35.87
N ASP A 342 -10.81 5.60 36.48
CA ASP A 342 -11.61 6.74 36.00
C ASP A 342 -10.87 7.65 35.00
N VAL A 343 -9.66 7.29 34.60
CA VAL A 343 -8.82 8.11 33.71
C VAL A 343 -9.30 8.02 32.26
N LEU A 344 -10.15 8.98 31.87
CA LEU A 344 -10.62 9.16 30.49
C LEU A 344 -9.84 10.25 29.76
N HIS A 345 -9.80 10.22 28.43
CA HIS A 345 -9.15 11.27 27.64
C HIS A 345 -10.02 12.55 27.55
N ALA A 346 -9.78 13.58 28.37
CA ALA A 346 -10.50 14.87 28.27
C ALA A 346 -9.83 15.88 27.31
N ARG A 347 -10.66 16.64 26.58
CA ARG A 347 -10.21 17.73 25.69
C ARG A 347 -10.20 19.12 26.34
N VAL A 348 -10.85 19.28 27.50
CA VAL A 348 -10.91 20.58 28.20
C VAL A 348 -9.59 20.83 28.94
N PRO A 349 -8.91 21.99 28.74
CA PRO A 349 -7.54 22.19 29.23
C PRO A 349 -7.33 21.97 30.73
N PHE A 350 -8.25 22.46 31.58
CA PHE A 350 -8.16 22.26 33.03
C PHE A 350 -8.49 20.82 33.45
N VAL A 351 -9.48 20.19 32.81
CA VAL A 351 -9.84 18.79 33.08
C VAL A 351 -8.70 17.87 32.66
N ALA A 352 -8.06 18.12 31.51
CA ALA A 352 -6.90 17.38 31.07
C ALA A 352 -5.73 17.50 32.07
N ARG A 353 -5.48 18.71 32.61
CA ARG A 353 -4.48 18.93 33.66
C ARG A 353 -4.83 18.18 34.94
N SER A 354 -6.08 18.24 35.39
CA SER A 354 -6.53 17.51 36.58
C SER A 354 -6.37 16.00 36.40
N GLN A 355 -6.83 15.46 35.27
CA GLN A 355 -6.67 14.04 34.94
C GLN A 355 -5.21 13.59 34.91
N GLN A 356 -4.28 14.44 34.48
CA GLN A 356 -2.84 14.13 34.55
C GLN A 356 -2.35 14.03 35.99
N CYS A 357 -2.76 14.94 36.87
CA CYS A 357 -2.39 14.89 38.28
C CYS A 357 -2.96 13.63 38.96
N PHE A 358 -4.17 13.20 38.58
CA PHE A 358 -4.89 12.07 39.17
C PHE A 358 -4.85 10.78 38.33
N ALA A 359 -3.92 10.66 37.37
CA ALA A 359 -3.86 9.49 36.50
C ALA A 359 -3.45 8.20 37.23
N LEU A 360 -2.67 8.34 38.31
CA LEU A 360 -2.15 7.24 39.11
C LEU A 360 -3.04 6.99 40.34
N LYS A 361 -3.18 5.73 40.79
CA LYS A 361 -3.88 5.42 42.05
C LYS A 361 -3.19 6.09 43.24
N ALA A 362 -3.97 6.37 44.30
CA ALA A 362 -3.42 6.91 45.55
C ALA A 362 -2.54 5.87 46.26
N GLY A 363 -1.48 6.31 46.95
CA GLY A 363 -0.59 5.44 47.71
C GLY A 363 0.59 4.83 46.93
N ILE A 364 0.73 5.12 45.63
CA ILE A 364 1.88 4.67 44.82
C ILE A 364 3.14 5.47 45.13
N ASP A 365 3.01 6.79 45.27
CA ASP A 365 4.10 7.70 45.61
C ASP A 365 3.61 8.73 46.63
N GLY A 366 4.19 8.71 47.84
CA GLY A 366 3.80 9.63 48.91
C GLY A 366 4.07 11.09 48.55
N PHE A 367 5.09 11.37 47.73
CA PHE A 367 5.38 12.73 47.27
C PHE A 367 4.34 13.23 46.27
N LEU A 368 3.90 12.37 45.34
CA LEU A 368 2.79 12.68 44.44
C LEU A 368 1.50 13.00 45.20
N ASP A 369 1.18 12.25 46.26
CA ASP A 369 -0.03 12.49 47.05
C ASP A 369 0.03 13.82 47.83
N MET A 370 1.22 14.22 48.32
CA MET A 370 1.42 15.56 48.89
C MET A 370 1.28 16.67 47.84
N ALA A 371 1.82 16.48 46.64
CA ALA A 371 1.71 17.43 45.55
C ALA A 371 0.25 17.59 45.08
N ARG A 372 -0.51 16.49 45.03
CA ARG A 372 -1.95 16.47 44.73
C ARG A 372 -2.76 17.26 45.75
N ARG A 373 -2.50 17.09 47.04
CA ARG A 373 -3.14 17.89 48.10
C ARG A 373 -2.88 19.38 47.88
N THR A 374 -1.62 19.75 47.64
CA THR A 374 -1.24 21.14 47.35
C THR A 374 -1.94 21.68 46.10
N PHE A 375 -2.12 20.85 45.06
CA PHE A 375 -2.85 21.23 43.86
C PHE A 375 -4.36 21.41 44.13
N CYS A 376 -4.98 20.54 44.92
CA CYS A 376 -6.38 20.68 45.36
C CYS A 376 -6.58 21.95 46.20
N ASP A 377 -5.76 22.14 47.23
CA ASP A 377 -5.85 23.28 48.15
C ASP A 377 -5.71 24.62 47.41
N THR A 378 -4.76 24.69 46.46
CA THR A 378 -4.59 25.91 45.65
C THR A 378 -5.73 26.12 44.65
N SER A 379 -6.29 25.04 44.09
CA SER A 379 -7.46 25.14 43.19
C SER A 379 -8.70 25.61 43.97
N GLU A 380 -8.92 25.07 45.16
CA GLU A 380 -10.00 25.47 46.05
C GLU A 380 -9.83 26.93 46.51
N ALA A 381 -8.62 27.34 46.89
CA ALA A 381 -8.33 28.73 47.23
C ALA A 381 -8.65 29.70 46.09
N ILE A 382 -8.39 29.32 44.83
CA ILE A 382 -8.74 30.12 43.65
C ILE A 382 -10.26 30.25 43.51
N HIS A 383 -11.01 29.17 43.72
CA HIS A 383 -12.47 29.19 43.68
C HIS A 383 -13.09 30.00 44.84
N ASN A 384 -12.52 29.88 46.04
CA ASN A 384 -12.93 30.66 47.22
C ASN A 384 -12.67 32.16 47.01
N LEU A 385 -11.54 32.52 46.40
CA LEU A 385 -11.23 33.91 46.04
C LEU A 385 -12.23 34.47 45.01
N ALA A 386 -12.61 33.67 44.01
CA ALA A 386 -13.63 34.07 43.06
C ALA A 386 -14.98 34.32 43.75
N SER A 387 -15.39 33.47 44.69
CA SER A 387 -16.63 33.63 45.46
C SER A 387 -16.58 34.88 46.36
N LYS A 388 -15.47 35.11 47.06
CA LYS A 388 -15.23 36.34 47.84
C LYS A 388 -15.39 37.60 46.99
N TYR A 389 -14.86 37.61 45.77
CA TYR A 389 -15.00 38.76 44.87
C TYR A 389 -16.40 38.93 44.27
N ARG A 390 -17.20 37.86 44.17
CA ARG A 390 -18.62 37.98 43.80
C ARG A 390 -19.40 38.74 44.85
N GLU A 391 -19.12 38.45 46.13
CA GLU A 391 -19.77 39.09 47.29
C GLU A 391 -19.24 40.52 47.53
N GLU A 392 -17.91 40.70 47.57
CA GLU A 392 -17.28 42.00 47.89
C GLU A 392 -17.60 43.08 46.84
N PHE A 393 -17.73 42.69 45.57
CA PHE A 393 -17.95 43.64 44.46
C PHE A 393 -19.34 43.54 43.81
N ASN A 394 -20.26 42.76 44.37
CA ASN A 394 -21.60 42.52 43.80
C ASN A 394 -21.59 42.12 42.31
N LEU A 395 -20.73 41.16 41.94
CA LEU A 395 -20.56 40.67 40.56
C LEU A 395 -21.07 39.21 40.41
N PRO A 396 -22.39 38.97 40.31
CA PRO A 396 -22.96 37.62 40.36
C PRO A 396 -22.55 36.72 39.17
N ASN A 397 -22.27 37.29 37.99
CA ASN A 397 -21.91 36.53 36.79
C ASN A 397 -20.39 36.42 36.55
N LEU A 398 -19.56 36.68 37.57
CA LEU A 398 -18.12 36.52 37.48
C LEU A 398 -17.76 35.04 37.24
N LYS A 399 -17.24 34.77 36.04
CA LYS A 399 -16.77 33.45 35.61
C LYS A 399 -15.26 33.35 35.77
N LEU A 400 -14.79 32.13 36.02
CA LEU A 400 -13.37 31.81 36.18
C LEU A 400 -12.90 30.82 35.10
N PRO A 401 -12.79 31.24 33.83
CA PRO A 401 -12.19 30.42 32.78
C PRO A 401 -10.69 30.17 33.00
N PHE A 402 -10.21 29.06 32.46
CA PHE A 402 -8.80 28.65 32.51
C PHE A 402 -8.20 28.55 31.11
N ASN A 403 -7.00 29.09 30.93
CA ASN A 403 -6.20 28.99 29.69
C ASN A 403 -4.77 28.53 29.98
N ASN A 404 -4.17 27.71 29.10
CA ASN A 404 -2.81 27.19 29.30
C ASN A 404 -1.72 28.27 29.37
N ARG A 405 -1.91 29.43 28.69
CA ARG A 405 -0.93 30.52 28.68
C ARG A 405 -0.99 31.42 29.93
N GLN A 406 -2.20 31.72 30.41
CA GLN A 406 -2.42 32.73 31.46
C GLN A 406 -2.88 32.14 32.80
N GLY A 407 -3.26 30.87 32.85
CA GLY A 407 -3.88 30.26 34.02
C GLY A 407 -5.36 30.63 34.14
N PHE A 408 -5.86 30.70 35.37
CA PHE A 408 -7.19 31.22 35.67
C PHE A 408 -7.22 32.74 35.55
N PHE A 409 -8.31 33.27 34.99
CA PHE A 409 -8.54 34.71 34.92
C PHE A 409 -10.02 35.00 35.16
N PHE A 410 -10.34 36.22 35.59
CA PHE A 410 -11.72 36.64 35.77
C PHE A 410 -12.32 37.06 34.44
N ARG A 411 -13.54 36.60 34.19
CA ARG A 411 -14.37 37.04 33.07
C ARG A 411 -15.62 37.70 33.62
N ILE A 412 -15.75 38.99 33.35
CA ILE A 412 -16.86 39.84 33.80
C ILE A 412 -17.63 40.34 32.57
N SER A 413 -18.96 40.40 32.66
CA SER A 413 -19.80 40.97 31.61
C SER A 413 -19.68 42.49 31.59
N GLN A 414 -19.50 43.11 30.43
CA GLN A 414 -19.39 44.57 30.34
C GLN A 414 -20.65 45.31 30.82
N LYS A 415 -21.81 44.62 30.82
CA LYS A 415 -23.09 45.19 31.30
C LYS A 415 -23.13 45.43 32.82
N GLU A 416 -22.27 44.74 33.57
CA GLU A 416 -22.25 44.78 35.05
C GLU A 416 -21.29 45.85 35.59
N VAL A 417 -20.49 46.48 34.72
CA VAL A 417 -19.52 47.50 35.09
C VAL A 417 -20.11 48.88 34.76
N GLN A 418 -20.80 49.50 35.73
CA GLN A 418 -21.39 50.85 35.59
C GLN A 418 -20.39 51.97 35.93
N GLU A 419 -19.61 51.78 37.00
CA GLU A 419 -18.52 52.65 37.41
C GLU A 419 -17.19 51.88 37.34
N LYS A 420 -16.07 52.58 37.15
CA LYS A 420 -14.74 52.01 36.88
C LYS A 420 -14.46 50.77 37.75
N LEU A 421 -13.92 49.72 37.14
CA LEU A 421 -13.51 48.50 37.83
C LEU A 421 -12.61 48.83 39.04
N PRO A 422 -12.79 48.14 40.18
CA PRO A 422 -11.95 48.32 41.37
C PRO A 422 -10.45 48.23 41.05
N SER A 423 -9.64 49.04 41.73
CA SER A 423 -8.18 49.10 41.55
C SER A 423 -7.43 47.79 41.85
N LYS A 424 -8.09 46.83 42.51
CA LYS A 424 -7.57 45.47 42.74
C LYS A 424 -7.45 44.63 41.46
N PHE A 425 -8.17 44.97 40.39
CA PHE A 425 -8.08 44.25 39.11
C PHE A 425 -6.92 44.79 38.26
N THR A 426 -6.03 43.88 37.85
CA THR A 426 -4.88 44.16 36.99
C THR A 426 -5.05 43.46 35.64
N GLN A 427 -4.28 43.89 34.62
CA GLN A 427 -4.32 43.31 33.26
C GLN A 427 -5.74 43.26 32.65
N VAL A 428 -6.47 44.38 32.71
CA VAL A 428 -7.83 44.49 32.18
C VAL A 428 -7.81 44.58 30.66
N VAL A 429 -8.27 43.53 29.96
CA VAL A 429 -8.37 43.46 28.51
C VAL A 429 -9.84 43.31 28.11
N LYS A 430 -10.33 44.19 27.22
CA LYS A 430 -11.69 44.10 26.67
C LYS A 430 -11.70 43.14 25.48
N HIS A 431 -12.53 42.10 25.53
CA HIS A 431 -12.70 41.13 24.47
C HIS A 431 -14.19 40.98 24.11
N GLY A 432 -14.63 41.78 23.14
CA GLY A 432 -16.04 41.87 22.74
C GLY A 432 -16.92 42.39 23.90
N LYS A 433 -17.97 41.63 24.25
CA LYS A 433 -18.91 41.97 25.35
C LYS A 433 -18.41 41.58 26.76
N ASN A 434 -17.18 41.06 26.88
CA ASN A 434 -16.62 40.60 28.14
C ASN A 434 -15.31 41.32 28.46
N ILE A 435 -15.04 41.50 29.74
CA ILE A 435 -13.79 42.04 30.27
C ILE A 435 -13.03 40.88 30.91
N HIS A 436 -11.78 40.69 30.49
CA HIS A 436 -10.85 39.73 31.08
C HIS A 436 -9.91 40.49 32.02
N CYS A 437 -9.80 40.08 33.27
CA CYS A 437 -8.90 40.72 34.24
C CYS A 437 -8.29 39.68 35.18
N SER A 438 -7.20 40.06 35.83
CA SER A 438 -6.52 39.30 36.88
C SER A 438 -6.45 40.12 38.16
N SER A 439 -5.91 39.55 39.24
CA SER A 439 -5.59 40.28 40.48
C SER A 439 -4.22 39.83 40.99
N LEU A 440 -3.58 40.60 41.87
CA LEU A 440 -2.30 40.19 42.47
C LEU A 440 -2.43 38.88 43.26
N GLU A 441 -3.52 38.72 44.01
CA GLU A 441 -3.82 37.50 44.76
C GLU A 441 -4.05 36.30 43.82
N LEU A 442 -4.84 36.48 42.75
CA LEU A 442 -5.08 35.42 41.75
C LEU A 442 -3.79 35.06 41.01
N ALA A 443 -2.94 36.03 40.67
CA ALA A 443 -1.65 35.78 40.04
C ALA A 443 -0.73 34.94 40.94
N SER A 444 -0.68 35.25 42.24
CA SER A 444 0.08 34.46 43.22
C SER A 444 -0.45 33.03 43.33
N LEU A 445 -1.77 32.85 43.43
CA LEU A 445 -2.39 31.53 43.47
C LEU A 445 -2.18 30.74 42.16
N ASN A 446 -2.24 31.39 41.00
CA ASN A 446 -1.94 30.78 39.70
C ASN A 446 -0.50 30.27 39.61
N VAL A 447 0.47 31.03 40.14
CA VAL A 447 1.88 30.59 40.19
C VAL A 447 2.02 29.36 41.09
N ARG A 448 1.40 29.38 42.28
CA ARG A 448 1.40 28.24 43.21
C ARG A 448 0.73 27.00 42.61
N ASN A 449 -0.45 27.15 42.01
CA ASN A 449 -1.16 26.06 41.36
C ASN A 449 -0.38 25.48 40.18
N LYS A 450 0.27 26.34 39.37
CA LYS A 450 1.15 25.91 38.28
C LYS A 450 2.37 25.13 38.79
N SER A 451 2.97 25.57 39.90
CA SER A 451 4.10 24.87 40.54
C SER A 451 3.66 23.49 41.06
N ALA A 452 2.55 23.43 41.80
CA ALA A 452 2.02 22.17 42.34
C ALA A 452 1.66 21.18 41.22
N ALA A 453 1.03 21.65 40.14
CA ALA A 453 0.77 20.82 38.96
C ALA A 453 2.07 20.33 38.28
N GLY A 454 3.09 21.19 38.18
CA GLY A 454 4.39 20.82 37.65
C GLY A 454 5.07 19.71 38.45
N GLU A 455 5.00 19.78 39.78
CA GLU A 455 5.53 18.73 40.66
C GLU A 455 4.76 17.42 40.51
N CYS A 456 3.42 17.48 40.42
CA CYS A 456 2.59 16.31 40.11
C CYS A 456 3.04 15.65 38.79
N PHE A 457 3.31 16.44 37.75
CA PHE A 457 3.73 15.91 36.45
C PHE A 457 5.09 15.22 36.52
N VAL A 458 6.07 15.81 37.20
CA VAL A 458 7.41 15.21 37.36
C VAL A 458 7.32 13.89 38.13
N ARG A 459 6.58 13.86 39.24
CA ARG A 459 6.39 12.63 40.04
C ARG A 459 5.62 11.57 39.27
N THR A 460 4.60 11.97 38.54
CA THR A 460 3.84 11.08 37.64
C THR A 460 4.74 10.50 36.55
N GLU A 461 5.58 11.33 35.91
CA GLU A 461 6.53 10.88 34.89
C GLU A 461 7.50 9.82 35.45
N ILE A 462 8.06 10.03 36.65
CA ILE A 462 8.95 9.06 37.29
C ILE A 462 8.24 7.71 37.51
N CYS A 463 7.02 7.72 38.03
CA CYS A 463 6.24 6.50 38.26
C CYS A 463 5.88 5.79 36.94
N LEU A 464 5.50 6.56 35.92
CA LEU A 464 5.17 6.02 34.61
C LEU A 464 6.41 5.48 33.88
N GLU A 465 7.58 6.09 34.03
CA GLU A 465 8.82 5.56 33.47
C GLU A 465 9.17 4.20 34.05
N ALA A 466 9.01 4.01 35.37
CA ALA A 466 9.19 2.72 36.01
C ALA A 466 8.20 1.67 35.50
N LEU A 467 6.92 2.03 35.36
CA LEU A 467 5.91 1.14 34.75
C LEU A 467 6.25 0.79 33.30
N MET A 468 6.65 1.77 32.49
CA MET A 468 7.04 1.55 31.09
C MET A 468 8.26 0.65 30.97
N ASP A 469 9.27 0.80 31.84
CA ASP A 469 10.43 -0.09 31.88
C ASP A 469 10.03 -1.53 32.24
N ALA A 470 9.09 -1.73 33.16
CA ALA A 470 8.55 -3.06 33.46
C ALA A 470 7.72 -3.66 32.31
N ILE A 471 6.97 -2.85 31.56
CA ILE A 471 6.24 -3.31 30.36
C ILE A 471 7.21 -3.64 29.22
N ARG A 472 8.36 -2.95 29.15
CA ARG A 472 9.37 -3.14 28.10
C ARG A 472 9.95 -4.54 28.04
N GLU A 473 10.02 -5.24 29.18
CA GLU A 473 10.47 -6.62 29.26
C GLU A 473 9.63 -7.56 28.37
N ASP A 474 8.34 -7.24 28.19
CA ASP A 474 7.40 -8.03 27.39
C ASP A 474 7.08 -7.41 26.01
N VAL A 475 7.93 -6.51 25.50
CA VAL A 475 7.69 -5.80 24.21
C VAL A 475 7.47 -6.75 23.04
N SER A 476 8.12 -7.91 23.02
CA SER A 476 7.93 -8.92 21.97
C SER A 476 6.47 -9.38 21.85
N ALA A 477 5.76 -9.51 22.97
CA ALA A 477 4.34 -9.84 22.99
C ALA A 477 3.50 -8.68 22.45
N LEU A 478 3.84 -7.43 22.79
CA LEU A 478 3.16 -6.25 22.29
C LEU A 478 3.33 -6.06 20.77
N THR A 479 4.52 -6.31 20.24
CA THR A 479 4.76 -6.26 18.78
C THR A 479 3.98 -7.33 18.03
N LEU A 480 3.92 -8.55 18.58
CA LEU A 480 3.13 -9.64 18.01
C LEU A 480 1.64 -9.28 17.96
N LEU A 481 1.11 -8.74 19.07
CA LEU A 481 -0.27 -8.29 19.14
C LEU A 481 -0.57 -7.22 18.08
N ALA A 482 0.33 -6.25 17.89
CA ALA A 482 0.18 -5.21 16.88
C ALA A 482 0.07 -5.80 15.47
N GLU A 483 0.97 -6.71 15.10
CA GLU A 483 1.03 -7.34 13.78
C GLU A 483 -0.21 -8.19 13.51
N VAL A 484 -0.63 -8.98 14.49
CA VAL A 484 -1.85 -9.80 14.42
C VAL A 484 -3.11 -8.95 14.27
N LEU A 485 -3.24 -7.86 15.04
CA LEU A 485 -4.39 -6.97 14.92
C LEU A 485 -4.45 -6.28 13.55
N CYS A 486 -3.30 -5.89 12.98
CA CYS A 486 -3.24 -5.33 11.63
C CYS A 486 -3.68 -6.35 10.58
N LEU A 487 -3.22 -7.60 10.70
CA LEU A 487 -3.56 -8.68 9.79
C LEU A 487 -5.05 -9.05 9.88
N LEU A 488 -5.59 -9.22 11.09
CA LEU A 488 -7.00 -9.49 11.30
C LEU A 488 -7.87 -8.34 10.79
N ASP A 489 -7.51 -7.09 11.06
CA ASP A 489 -8.28 -5.94 10.57
C ASP A 489 -8.33 -5.88 9.03
N MET A 490 -7.22 -6.20 8.35
CA MET A 490 -7.21 -6.34 6.90
C MET A 490 -8.11 -7.50 6.43
N ILE A 491 -7.91 -8.72 6.94
CA ILE A 491 -8.67 -9.88 6.46
C ILE A 491 -10.18 -9.73 6.77
N VAL A 492 -10.53 -9.35 8.00
CA VAL A 492 -11.92 -9.26 8.46
C VAL A 492 -12.61 -8.03 7.91
N ASN A 493 -12.09 -6.84 8.20
CA ASN A 493 -12.81 -5.61 7.91
C ASN A 493 -12.59 -5.11 6.47
N SER A 494 -11.56 -5.58 5.75
CA SER A 494 -11.36 -5.28 4.33
C SER A 494 -11.88 -6.41 3.43
N PHE A 495 -11.21 -7.57 3.43
CA PHE A 495 -11.49 -8.62 2.46
C PHE A 495 -12.85 -9.28 2.69
N ALA A 496 -13.06 -9.87 3.87
CA ALA A 496 -14.31 -10.56 4.23
C ALA A 496 -15.52 -9.61 4.17
N HIS A 497 -15.39 -8.37 4.65
CA HIS A 497 -16.46 -7.38 4.55
C HIS A 497 -16.80 -7.02 3.10
N SER A 498 -15.79 -6.80 2.25
CA SER A 498 -16.02 -6.52 0.82
C SER A 498 -16.78 -7.66 0.15
N ILE A 499 -16.37 -8.91 0.39
CA ILE A 499 -17.01 -10.12 -0.15
C ILE A 499 -18.46 -10.26 0.36
N SER A 500 -18.67 -10.12 1.67
CA SER A 500 -19.99 -10.23 2.32
C SER A 500 -21.02 -9.22 1.81
N THR A 501 -20.58 -8.05 1.32
CA THR A 501 -21.49 -7.04 0.75
C THR A 501 -21.90 -7.33 -0.71
N LYS A 502 -21.32 -8.35 -1.35
CA LYS A 502 -21.58 -8.69 -2.75
C LYS A 502 -22.57 -9.87 -2.84
N PRO A 503 -23.31 -9.99 -3.95
CA PRO A 503 -24.17 -11.15 -4.16
C PRO A 503 -23.37 -12.46 -4.12
N VAL A 504 -24.02 -13.50 -3.61
CA VAL A 504 -23.51 -14.88 -3.62
C VAL A 504 -23.13 -15.26 -5.08
N ASP A 505 -22.05 -16.02 -5.25
CA ASP A 505 -21.49 -16.47 -6.53
C ASP A 505 -20.73 -15.44 -7.39
N ARG A 506 -20.59 -14.18 -6.95
CA ARG A 506 -19.79 -13.18 -7.69
C ARG A 506 -18.30 -13.19 -7.36
N TYR A 507 -17.97 -13.60 -6.16
CA TYR A 507 -16.59 -13.69 -5.69
C TYR A 507 -16.28 -15.16 -5.39
N SER A 508 -15.17 -15.66 -5.94
CA SER A 508 -14.72 -17.03 -5.74
C SER A 508 -13.31 -17.07 -5.17
N ARG A 509 -13.00 -18.17 -4.48
CA ARG A 509 -11.66 -18.47 -4.02
C ARG A 509 -10.77 -18.78 -5.23
N PRO A 510 -9.67 -18.05 -5.46
CA PRO A 510 -8.74 -18.35 -6.55
C PRO A 510 -7.87 -19.57 -6.21
N GLU A 511 -7.54 -20.37 -7.23
CA GLU A 511 -6.58 -21.45 -7.13
C GLU A 511 -5.21 -20.98 -7.63
N LEU A 512 -4.18 -21.05 -6.77
CA LEU A 512 -2.82 -20.67 -7.13
C LEU A 512 -1.96 -21.89 -7.45
N THR A 513 -1.17 -21.78 -8.52
CA THR A 513 -0.23 -22.81 -8.99
C THR A 513 1.17 -22.21 -9.19
N ASP A 514 2.21 -23.04 -9.22
CA ASP A 514 3.58 -22.54 -9.49
C ASP A 514 3.84 -22.28 -10.99
N SER A 515 3.31 -23.13 -11.87
CA SER A 515 3.54 -23.08 -13.32
C SER A 515 2.29 -23.43 -14.16
N GLY A 516 1.10 -23.26 -13.58
CA GLY A 516 -0.16 -23.61 -14.25
C GLY A 516 -0.72 -22.52 -15.17
N PRO A 517 -1.87 -22.79 -15.82
CA PRO A 517 -2.55 -21.83 -16.68
C PRO A 517 -3.18 -20.68 -15.88
N LEU A 518 -3.31 -19.52 -16.53
CA LEU A 518 -4.18 -18.43 -16.09
C LEU A 518 -5.55 -18.61 -16.74
N ALA A 519 -6.53 -19.11 -16.00
CA ALA A 519 -7.90 -19.22 -16.44
C ALA A 519 -8.83 -18.50 -15.46
N ILE A 520 -9.53 -17.49 -15.96
CA ILE A 520 -10.56 -16.76 -15.19
C ILE A 520 -11.85 -16.92 -15.98
N ASP A 521 -12.87 -17.46 -15.33
CA ASP A 521 -14.18 -17.64 -15.91
C ASP A 521 -15.17 -16.60 -15.37
N ALA A 522 -15.87 -15.93 -16.29
CA ALA A 522 -16.80 -14.85 -15.99
C ALA A 522 -16.20 -13.78 -15.06
N GLY A 523 -14.96 -13.36 -15.33
CA GLY A 523 -14.27 -12.33 -14.57
C GLY A 523 -14.92 -10.96 -14.71
N ARG A 524 -14.84 -10.14 -13.67
CA ARG A 524 -15.41 -8.79 -13.61
C ARG A 524 -14.37 -7.79 -13.11
N HIS A 525 -14.50 -6.54 -13.55
CA HIS A 525 -13.63 -5.47 -13.09
C HIS A 525 -14.05 -5.02 -11.68
N PRO A 526 -13.21 -5.18 -10.63
CA PRO A 526 -13.61 -4.97 -9.24
C PRO A 526 -14.12 -3.54 -8.96
N ILE A 527 -13.45 -2.53 -9.53
CA ILE A 527 -13.83 -1.11 -9.36
C ILE A 527 -15.15 -0.82 -10.08
N LEU A 528 -15.23 -1.06 -11.39
CA LEU A 528 -16.40 -0.71 -12.21
C LEU A 528 -17.66 -1.49 -11.84
N GLU A 529 -17.55 -2.75 -11.42
CA GLU A 529 -18.71 -3.51 -10.92
C GLU A 529 -19.32 -2.86 -9.67
N SER A 530 -18.51 -2.18 -8.85
CA SER A 530 -19.03 -1.46 -7.68
C SER A 530 -19.80 -0.17 -8.02
N ILE A 531 -19.68 0.29 -9.27
CA ILE A 531 -20.26 1.54 -9.79
C ILE A 531 -21.47 1.23 -10.66
N HIS A 532 -21.34 0.25 -11.56
CA HIS A 532 -22.36 -0.15 -12.53
C HIS A 532 -22.90 -1.55 -12.22
N ASN A 533 -24.22 -1.67 -12.08
CA ASN A 533 -24.88 -2.95 -11.81
C ASN A 533 -24.92 -3.88 -13.04
N ASP A 534 -24.85 -3.32 -14.25
CA ASP A 534 -25.00 -4.04 -15.53
C ASP A 534 -23.65 -4.43 -16.17
N PHE A 535 -22.63 -4.73 -15.35
CA PHE A 535 -21.31 -5.11 -15.87
C PHE A 535 -21.33 -6.52 -16.50
N VAL A 536 -20.87 -6.61 -17.76
CA VAL A 536 -20.79 -7.86 -18.54
C VAL A 536 -19.49 -8.61 -18.20
N PRO A 537 -19.55 -9.83 -17.64
CA PRO A 537 -18.36 -10.59 -17.31
C PRO A 537 -17.69 -11.20 -18.55
N ASN A 538 -16.36 -11.31 -18.53
CA ASN A 538 -15.56 -11.89 -19.62
C ASN A 538 -14.55 -12.91 -19.09
N SER A 539 -14.33 -13.97 -19.85
CA SER A 539 -13.40 -15.05 -19.50
C SER A 539 -12.06 -14.88 -20.20
N ILE A 540 -10.97 -15.29 -19.54
CA ILE A 540 -9.62 -15.34 -20.10
C ILE A 540 -9.02 -16.74 -19.89
N PHE A 541 -8.29 -17.22 -20.88
CA PHE A 541 -7.54 -18.47 -20.78
C PHE A 541 -6.16 -18.29 -21.42
N MET A 542 -5.11 -18.51 -20.63
CA MET A 542 -3.71 -18.55 -21.08
C MET A 542 -3.02 -19.76 -20.46
N SER A 543 -2.13 -20.39 -21.21
CA SER A 543 -1.37 -21.58 -20.82
C SER A 543 0.03 -21.53 -21.41
N GLU A 544 0.89 -22.48 -21.06
CA GLU A 544 2.22 -22.60 -21.71
C GLU A 544 2.12 -22.83 -23.23
N ALA A 545 1.03 -23.47 -23.69
CA ALA A 545 0.72 -23.57 -25.10
C ALA A 545 0.18 -22.23 -25.62
N SER A 546 -0.87 -21.66 -25.05
CA SER A 546 -1.42 -20.38 -25.50
C SER A 546 -1.01 -19.25 -24.56
N ASN A 547 0.19 -18.70 -24.78
CA ASN A 547 0.79 -17.71 -23.87
C ASN A 547 0.58 -16.25 -24.31
N MET A 548 0.08 -16.01 -25.52
CA MET A 548 -0.20 -14.66 -26.03
C MET A 548 -1.63 -14.55 -26.54
N LEU A 549 -2.34 -13.51 -26.11
CA LEU A 549 -3.67 -13.15 -26.57
C LEU A 549 -3.63 -11.81 -27.30
N VAL A 550 -4.05 -11.79 -28.56
CA VAL A 550 -4.26 -10.55 -29.32
C VAL A 550 -5.73 -10.18 -29.24
N VAL A 551 -6.02 -9.07 -28.56
CA VAL A 551 -7.39 -8.58 -28.31
C VAL A 551 -7.71 -7.46 -29.29
N MET A 552 -8.58 -7.77 -30.24
CA MET A 552 -9.05 -6.85 -31.25
C MET A 552 -10.37 -6.22 -30.84
N GLY A 553 -10.65 -5.05 -31.38
CA GLY A 553 -11.98 -4.48 -31.27
C GLY A 553 -12.00 -2.97 -31.40
N PRO A 554 -13.17 -2.41 -31.70
CA PRO A 554 -13.33 -0.98 -31.88
C PRO A 554 -13.02 -0.15 -30.63
N ASN A 555 -12.81 1.15 -30.81
CA ASN A 555 -12.70 2.08 -29.68
C ASN A 555 -13.97 2.03 -28.84
N MET A 556 -13.84 2.18 -27.52
CA MET A 556 -14.96 2.12 -26.56
C MET A 556 -15.62 0.73 -26.41
N SER A 557 -15.10 -0.33 -27.05
CA SER A 557 -15.64 -1.69 -26.91
C SER A 557 -15.32 -2.37 -25.57
N GLY A 558 -14.50 -1.74 -24.71
CA GLY A 558 -14.09 -2.28 -23.41
C GLY A 558 -12.72 -2.96 -23.36
N LYS A 559 -11.86 -2.80 -24.38
CA LYS A 559 -10.51 -3.41 -24.42
C LYS A 559 -9.66 -3.05 -23.20
N SER A 560 -9.40 -1.77 -22.96
CA SER A 560 -8.57 -1.30 -21.83
C SER A 560 -9.17 -1.71 -20.47
N THR A 561 -10.49 -1.71 -20.36
CA THR A 561 -11.20 -2.22 -19.16
C THR A 561 -10.95 -3.71 -18.93
N TYR A 562 -10.96 -4.52 -19.98
CA TYR A 562 -10.67 -5.95 -19.88
C TYR A 562 -9.20 -6.22 -19.52
N LEU A 563 -8.28 -5.46 -20.10
CA LEU A 563 -6.86 -5.51 -19.73
C LEU A 563 -6.64 -5.18 -18.25
N GLN A 564 -7.23 -4.08 -17.77
CA GLN A 564 -7.22 -3.70 -16.35
C GLN A 564 -7.81 -4.78 -15.46
N GLN A 565 -8.95 -5.33 -15.85
CA GLN A 565 -9.63 -6.39 -15.11
C GLN A 565 -8.72 -7.59 -14.85
N VAL A 566 -8.01 -8.07 -15.87
CA VAL A 566 -7.11 -9.23 -15.73
C VAL A 566 -6.02 -8.96 -14.69
N CYS A 567 -5.34 -7.82 -14.78
CA CYS A 567 -4.30 -7.44 -13.80
C CYS A 567 -4.85 -7.31 -12.38
N LEU A 568 -6.00 -6.66 -12.22
CA LEU A 568 -6.62 -6.44 -10.90
C LEU A 568 -7.06 -7.76 -10.25
N VAL A 569 -7.59 -8.71 -11.04
CA VAL A 569 -7.94 -10.05 -10.54
C VAL A 569 -6.70 -10.81 -10.06
N VAL A 570 -5.58 -10.73 -10.80
CA VAL A 570 -4.31 -11.36 -10.40
C VAL A 570 -3.76 -10.75 -9.11
N ILE A 571 -3.80 -9.41 -8.98
CA ILE A 571 -3.41 -8.71 -7.75
C ILE A 571 -4.25 -9.18 -6.57
N LEU A 572 -5.58 -9.25 -6.72
CA LEU A 572 -6.49 -9.71 -5.66
C LEU A 572 -6.24 -11.16 -5.24
N ALA A 573 -5.90 -12.03 -6.19
CA ALA A 573 -5.55 -13.40 -5.86
C ALA A 573 -4.25 -13.48 -5.04
N GLN A 574 -3.20 -12.77 -5.46
CA GLN A 574 -1.89 -12.82 -4.79
C GLN A 574 -1.82 -12.08 -3.45
N ILE A 575 -2.77 -11.18 -3.13
CA ILE A 575 -2.91 -10.65 -1.77
C ILE A 575 -3.65 -11.61 -0.82
N GLY A 576 -4.23 -12.69 -1.34
CA GLY A 576 -5.05 -13.65 -0.58
C GLY A 576 -6.47 -13.17 -0.30
N CYS A 577 -7.07 -12.46 -1.27
CA CYS A 577 -8.49 -12.12 -1.28
C CYS A 577 -9.24 -12.98 -2.30
N TYR A 578 -10.55 -13.16 -2.14
CA TYR A 578 -11.38 -13.71 -3.21
C TYR A 578 -11.39 -12.77 -4.41
N VAL A 579 -11.60 -13.35 -5.58
CA VAL A 579 -11.59 -12.62 -6.85
C VAL A 579 -12.99 -12.51 -7.45
N PRO A 580 -13.32 -11.41 -8.14
CA PRO A 580 -14.62 -11.20 -8.79
C PRO A 580 -14.75 -12.03 -10.07
N ALA A 581 -14.91 -13.34 -9.92
CA ALA A 581 -15.05 -14.32 -11.00
C ALA A 581 -15.86 -15.52 -10.52
N ARG A 582 -16.42 -16.30 -11.46
CA ARG A 582 -17.08 -17.57 -11.11
C ARG A 582 -16.05 -18.64 -10.73
N PHE A 583 -14.93 -18.65 -11.45
CA PHE A 583 -13.81 -19.53 -11.21
C PHE A 583 -12.53 -18.83 -11.62
N ALA A 584 -11.44 -19.03 -10.88
CA ALA A 584 -10.13 -18.52 -11.24
C ALA A 584 -9.03 -19.49 -10.81
N THR A 585 -8.17 -19.85 -11.76
CA THR A 585 -6.87 -20.49 -11.51
C THR A 585 -5.79 -19.64 -12.14
N MET A 586 -4.68 -19.45 -11.44
CA MET A 586 -3.56 -18.70 -11.99
C MET A 586 -2.23 -19.16 -11.39
N ARG A 587 -1.17 -19.06 -12.20
CA ARG A 587 0.18 -19.18 -11.68
C ARG A 587 0.57 -17.94 -10.87
N VAL A 588 1.48 -18.11 -9.91
CA VAL A 588 2.07 -16.96 -9.21
C VAL A 588 2.86 -16.11 -10.20
N VAL A 589 2.46 -14.84 -10.32
CA VAL A 589 3.12 -13.83 -11.15
C VAL A 589 4.19 -13.12 -10.33
N ASP A 590 5.35 -12.90 -10.95
CA ASP A 590 6.47 -12.22 -10.31
C ASP A 590 6.51 -10.72 -10.59
N ARG A 591 6.07 -10.30 -11.78
CA ARG A 591 6.01 -8.92 -12.25
C ARG A 591 4.76 -8.69 -13.10
N ILE A 592 4.04 -7.59 -12.88
CA ILE A 592 2.99 -7.11 -13.77
C ILE A 592 3.51 -5.88 -14.49
N PHE A 593 3.44 -5.90 -15.82
CA PHE A 593 3.76 -4.76 -16.66
C PHE A 593 2.51 -4.33 -17.42
N THR A 594 2.17 -3.04 -17.35
CA THR A 594 1.08 -2.47 -18.11
C THR A 594 1.56 -1.27 -18.90
N ARG A 595 1.26 -1.30 -20.20
CA ARG A 595 1.36 -0.15 -21.09
C ARG A 595 -0.05 0.15 -21.57
N MET A 596 -0.71 1.10 -20.92
CA MET A 596 -2.00 1.61 -21.39
C MET A 596 -1.78 3.03 -21.91
N GLY A 597 -2.27 3.31 -23.12
CA GLY A 597 -2.02 4.57 -23.82
C GLY A 597 -2.34 5.77 -22.93
N THR A 598 -1.31 6.54 -22.59
CA THR A 598 -1.44 7.78 -21.84
C THR A 598 -2.13 8.85 -22.69
N MET A 599 -3.08 9.59 -22.12
CA MET A 599 -3.44 10.91 -22.63
C MET A 599 -2.23 11.84 -22.49
N ASP A 600 -1.97 12.63 -23.52
CA ASP A 600 -0.77 13.46 -23.69
C ASP A 600 -0.38 14.21 -22.41
N ASN A 601 0.72 13.78 -21.78
CA ASN A 601 1.36 14.56 -20.72
C ASN A 601 2.10 15.73 -21.37
N LEU A 602 1.40 16.86 -21.52
CA LEU A 602 1.95 18.15 -21.95
C LEU A 602 3.12 18.65 -21.08
N GLU A 603 3.29 18.11 -19.86
CA GLU A 603 4.32 18.51 -18.90
C GLU A 603 5.70 17.88 -19.15
N SER A 604 5.78 16.74 -19.86
CA SER A 604 7.05 16.16 -20.28
C SER A 604 7.40 16.67 -21.67
N ASN A 605 8.50 17.42 -21.82
CA ASN A 605 8.99 17.98 -23.07
C ASN A 605 9.51 16.91 -24.08
N SER A 606 8.96 15.69 -24.04
CA SER A 606 9.34 14.52 -24.81
C SER A 606 8.22 14.08 -25.75
N SER A 607 8.58 13.63 -26.96
CA SER A 607 7.64 13.06 -27.92
C SER A 607 6.85 11.88 -27.32
N THR A 608 5.54 11.84 -27.55
CA THR A 608 4.64 10.76 -27.10
C THR A 608 5.14 9.38 -27.53
N PHE A 609 5.67 9.30 -28.76
CA PHE A 609 6.29 8.10 -29.30
C PHE A 609 7.59 7.72 -28.56
N MET A 610 8.43 8.69 -28.19
CA MET A 610 9.66 8.41 -27.44
C MET A 610 9.36 7.89 -26.03
N THR A 611 8.35 8.46 -25.36
CA THR A 611 7.89 7.95 -24.05
C THR A 611 7.36 6.53 -24.19
N GLU A 612 6.54 6.26 -25.22
CA GLU A 612 6.03 4.92 -25.52
C GLU A 612 7.14 3.89 -25.76
N MET A 613 8.17 4.26 -26.53
CA MET A 613 9.32 3.39 -26.80
C MET A 613 10.17 3.14 -25.56
N ARG A 614 10.33 4.15 -24.68
CA ARG A 614 11.05 3.99 -23.40
C ARG A 614 10.33 3.05 -22.46
N GLU A 615 9.02 3.20 -22.31
CA GLU A 615 8.20 2.29 -21.50
C GLU A 615 8.26 0.86 -22.04
N THR A 616 8.17 0.70 -23.36
CA THR A 616 8.27 -0.61 -24.01
C THR A 616 9.66 -1.23 -23.82
N ALA A 617 10.73 -0.47 -23.99
CA ALA A 617 12.10 -0.93 -23.75
C ALA A 617 12.30 -1.38 -22.30
N PHE A 618 11.76 -0.63 -21.34
CA PHE A 618 11.78 -1.00 -19.94
C PHE A 618 11.11 -2.36 -19.68
N ILE A 619 9.93 -2.58 -20.27
CA ILE A 619 9.24 -3.87 -20.19
C ILE A 619 10.13 -4.96 -20.76
N MET A 620 10.65 -4.81 -21.99
CA MET A 620 11.46 -5.85 -22.64
C MET A 620 12.71 -6.23 -21.84
N GLN A 621 13.40 -5.28 -21.23
CA GLN A 621 14.60 -5.55 -20.43
C GLN A 621 14.31 -6.25 -19.09
N ASN A 622 13.10 -6.07 -18.55
CA ASN A 622 12.74 -6.54 -17.20
C ASN A 622 11.74 -7.69 -17.18
N VAL A 623 11.31 -8.18 -18.34
CA VAL A 623 10.38 -9.31 -18.44
C VAL A 623 11.05 -10.62 -18.05
N SER A 624 10.32 -11.44 -17.30
CA SER A 624 10.65 -12.83 -17.02
C SER A 624 9.61 -13.77 -17.63
N ASN A 625 9.90 -15.07 -17.66
CA ASN A 625 8.94 -16.09 -18.09
C ASN A 625 7.68 -16.19 -17.19
N ARG A 626 7.73 -15.66 -15.97
CA ARG A 626 6.61 -15.62 -14.99
C ARG A 626 5.86 -14.29 -14.97
N SER A 627 6.29 -13.32 -15.78
CA SER A 627 5.65 -12.01 -15.85
C SER A 627 4.30 -12.06 -16.56
N LEU A 628 3.41 -11.16 -16.16
CA LEU A 628 2.15 -10.84 -16.86
C LEU A 628 2.30 -9.48 -17.53
N ILE A 629 2.13 -9.47 -18.85
CA ILE A 629 2.36 -8.30 -19.68
C ILE A 629 1.04 -7.91 -20.33
N VAL A 630 0.71 -6.64 -20.21
CA VAL A 630 -0.50 -6.07 -20.77
C VAL A 630 -0.11 -4.84 -21.59
N MET A 631 -0.37 -4.89 -22.89
CA MET A 631 -0.06 -3.82 -23.83
C MET A 631 -1.34 -3.36 -24.54
N ASP A 632 -1.53 -2.06 -24.63
CA ASP A 632 -2.67 -1.43 -25.31
C ASP A 632 -2.15 -0.45 -26.38
N GLU A 633 -2.50 -0.71 -27.65
CA GLU A 633 -2.26 0.17 -28.80
C GLU A 633 -0.78 0.57 -29.06
N LEU A 634 0.16 -0.36 -28.91
CA LEU A 634 1.59 -0.08 -29.19
C LEU A 634 1.82 0.30 -30.66
N GLY A 635 2.60 1.36 -30.89
CA GLY A 635 3.02 1.84 -32.21
C GLY A 635 2.06 2.85 -32.84
N ARG A 636 1.12 3.41 -32.08
CA ARG A 636 0.10 4.34 -32.60
C ARG A 636 0.64 5.73 -32.97
N ALA A 637 1.70 6.20 -32.30
CA ALA A 637 2.21 7.56 -32.45
C ALA A 637 3.21 7.75 -33.62
N THR A 638 3.33 6.78 -34.52
CA THR A 638 4.30 6.80 -35.65
C THR A 638 3.65 6.37 -36.97
N SER A 639 4.44 6.20 -38.04
CA SER A 639 3.98 5.67 -39.32
C SER A 639 3.34 4.28 -39.13
N SER A 640 2.23 4.00 -39.81
CA SER A 640 1.51 2.73 -39.63
C SER A 640 2.38 1.51 -39.95
N SER A 641 3.32 1.63 -40.89
CA SER A 641 4.26 0.58 -41.24
C SER A 641 5.30 0.34 -40.15
N ASP A 642 5.91 1.41 -39.62
CA ASP A 642 6.94 1.26 -38.59
C ASP A 642 6.32 0.81 -37.27
N GLY A 643 5.15 1.38 -36.92
CA GLY A 643 4.37 0.99 -35.76
C GLY A 643 4.01 -0.50 -35.76
N LEU A 644 3.54 -1.01 -36.91
CA LEU A 644 3.25 -2.44 -37.07
C LEU A 644 4.52 -3.29 -36.95
N ALA A 645 5.61 -2.89 -37.61
CA ALA A 645 6.87 -3.64 -37.57
C ALA A 645 7.44 -3.73 -36.14
N MET A 646 7.36 -2.64 -35.36
CA MET A 646 7.78 -2.65 -33.96
C MET A 646 6.86 -3.49 -33.10
N ALA A 647 5.54 -3.34 -33.24
CA ALA A 647 4.57 -4.15 -32.49
C ALA A 647 4.75 -5.65 -32.77
N TRP A 648 4.99 -6.02 -34.03
CA TRP A 648 5.27 -7.38 -34.45
C TRP A 648 6.56 -7.92 -33.80
N SER A 649 7.67 -7.19 -33.94
CA SER A 649 8.97 -7.58 -33.35
C SER A 649 8.88 -7.72 -31.83
N CYS A 650 8.17 -6.80 -31.17
CA CYS A 650 7.90 -6.88 -29.73
C CYS A 650 7.11 -8.15 -29.37
N CYS A 651 6.07 -8.50 -30.13
CA CYS A 651 5.31 -9.71 -29.92
C CYS A 651 6.19 -10.97 -30.07
N GLU A 652 7.00 -11.05 -31.13
CA GLU A 652 7.92 -12.19 -31.33
C GLU A 652 8.94 -12.34 -30.18
N HIS A 653 9.49 -11.23 -29.70
CA HIS A 653 10.40 -11.25 -28.56
C HIS A 653 9.69 -11.80 -27.30
N LEU A 654 8.49 -11.30 -26.99
CA LEU A 654 7.71 -11.77 -25.84
C LEU A 654 7.28 -13.24 -25.95
N LEU A 655 6.96 -13.70 -27.16
CA LEU A 655 6.66 -15.10 -27.44
C LEU A 655 7.86 -16.00 -27.10
N SER A 656 9.08 -15.58 -27.44
CA SER A 656 10.30 -16.33 -27.16
C SER A 656 10.55 -16.56 -25.66
N LEU A 657 10.14 -15.61 -24.82
CA LEU A 657 10.29 -15.64 -23.37
C LEU A 657 9.23 -16.50 -22.65
N LYS A 658 8.18 -16.94 -23.36
CA LYS A 658 7.03 -17.68 -22.81
C LYS A 658 6.30 -16.96 -21.67
N ALA A 659 6.42 -15.63 -21.61
CA ALA A 659 5.65 -14.80 -20.70
C ALA A 659 4.16 -14.81 -21.08
N TYR A 660 3.28 -14.48 -20.13
CA TYR A 660 1.85 -14.34 -20.42
C TYR A 660 1.58 -12.91 -20.87
N THR A 661 1.14 -12.77 -22.12
CA THR A 661 0.97 -11.46 -22.76
C THR A 661 -0.45 -11.28 -23.27
N VAL A 662 -1.09 -10.19 -22.88
CA VAL A 662 -2.36 -9.74 -23.47
C VAL A 662 -2.09 -8.43 -24.21
N PHE A 663 -2.28 -8.47 -25.52
CA PHE A 663 -1.95 -7.38 -26.43
C PHE A 663 -3.23 -6.87 -27.10
N ALA A 664 -3.71 -5.69 -26.71
CA ALA A 664 -4.83 -5.05 -27.38
C ALA A 664 -4.35 -4.18 -28.54
N THR A 665 -4.96 -4.33 -29.72
CA THR A 665 -4.59 -3.54 -30.90
C THR A 665 -5.78 -3.24 -31.80
N HIS A 666 -5.58 -2.21 -32.62
CA HIS A 666 -6.43 -1.84 -33.76
C HIS A 666 -5.87 -2.28 -35.10
N MET A 667 -4.66 -2.85 -35.12
CA MET A 667 -3.97 -3.24 -36.35
C MET A 667 -4.40 -4.66 -36.74
N ASP A 668 -5.28 -4.76 -37.75
CA ASP A 668 -5.76 -6.05 -38.25
C ASP A 668 -4.63 -6.95 -38.76
N SER A 669 -3.57 -6.35 -39.34
CA SER A 669 -2.39 -7.07 -39.80
C SER A 669 -1.66 -7.83 -38.68
N LEU A 670 -1.81 -7.42 -37.41
CA LEU A 670 -1.20 -8.16 -36.28
C LEU A 670 -1.90 -9.49 -36.01
N ALA A 671 -3.15 -9.67 -36.47
CA ALA A 671 -3.84 -10.95 -36.39
C ALA A 671 -3.15 -12.04 -37.24
N GLU A 672 -2.33 -11.66 -38.23
CA GLU A 672 -1.51 -12.60 -39.01
C GLU A 672 -0.52 -13.37 -38.14
N LEU A 673 -0.09 -12.82 -36.99
CA LEU A 673 0.78 -13.55 -36.05
C LEU A 673 0.19 -14.89 -35.63
N ALA A 674 -1.13 -14.96 -35.45
CA ALA A 674 -1.81 -16.19 -35.05
C ALA A 674 -1.86 -17.25 -36.16
N THR A 675 -1.55 -16.89 -37.41
CA THR A 675 -1.41 -17.85 -38.51
C THR A 675 0.00 -18.47 -38.59
N ILE A 676 1.00 -17.79 -38.03
CA ILE A 676 2.41 -18.22 -38.04
C ILE A 676 2.74 -18.93 -36.72
N TYR A 677 2.26 -18.38 -35.61
CA TYR A 677 2.57 -18.80 -34.25
C TYR A 677 1.33 -19.41 -33.58
N PRO A 678 1.27 -20.75 -33.41
CA PRO A 678 0.08 -21.43 -32.90
C PRO A 678 -0.20 -21.17 -31.41
N ASN A 679 0.77 -20.59 -30.69
CA ASN A 679 0.62 -20.13 -29.31
C ASN A 679 -0.10 -18.79 -29.16
N VAL A 680 -0.29 -18.05 -30.27
CA VAL A 680 -1.03 -16.80 -30.29
C VAL A 680 -2.50 -17.07 -30.55
N LYS A 681 -3.38 -16.56 -29.68
CA LYS A 681 -4.84 -16.63 -29.89
C LYS A 681 -5.39 -15.24 -30.14
N VAL A 682 -6.25 -15.11 -31.15
CA VAL A 682 -6.96 -13.85 -31.45
C VAL A 682 -8.35 -13.88 -30.82
N LEU A 683 -8.67 -12.81 -30.09
CA LEU A 683 -9.96 -12.56 -29.46
C LEU A 683 -10.49 -11.22 -29.95
N HIS A 684 -11.80 -11.04 -29.95
CA HIS A 684 -12.40 -9.77 -30.30
C HIS A 684 -13.62 -9.42 -29.47
N PHE A 685 -13.89 -8.13 -29.31
CA PHE A 685 -15.14 -7.65 -28.73
C PHE A 685 -16.27 -7.65 -29.74
N HIS A 686 -17.37 -8.32 -29.39
CA HIS A 686 -18.56 -8.42 -30.22
C HIS A 686 -19.30 -7.08 -30.31
N VAL A 687 -19.59 -6.65 -31.53
CA VAL A 687 -20.34 -5.43 -31.84
C VAL A 687 -21.43 -5.76 -32.86
N ASP A 688 -22.66 -5.37 -32.54
CA ASP A 688 -23.80 -5.47 -33.45
C ASP A 688 -24.03 -4.12 -34.14
N ILE A 689 -24.48 -4.15 -35.39
CA ILE A 689 -24.93 -2.96 -36.12
C ILE A 689 -26.46 -2.99 -36.16
N ARG A 690 -27.11 -1.97 -35.59
CA ARG A 690 -28.57 -1.77 -35.65
C ARG A 690 -28.84 -0.34 -36.09
N ASP A 691 -29.63 -0.14 -37.15
CA ASP A 691 -30.02 1.18 -37.66
C ASP A 691 -28.83 2.15 -37.91
N ASN A 692 -27.74 1.66 -38.53
CA ASN A 692 -26.46 2.40 -38.69
C ASN A 692 -25.83 2.89 -37.36
N ARG A 693 -26.25 2.37 -36.22
CA ARG A 693 -25.65 2.60 -34.90
C ARG A 693 -24.93 1.34 -34.41
N LEU A 694 -23.80 1.57 -33.75
CA LEU A 694 -22.97 0.54 -33.17
C LEU A 694 -23.49 0.22 -31.76
N ASP A 695 -23.88 -1.04 -31.55
CA ASP A 695 -24.32 -1.55 -30.26
C ASP A 695 -23.21 -2.44 -29.67
N PHE A 696 -22.50 -1.92 -28.68
CA PHE A 696 -21.40 -2.62 -28.02
C PHE A 696 -21.94 -3.61 -26.99
N LYS A 697 -21.76 -4.91 -27.23
CA LYS A 697 -22.20 -5.95 -26.29
C LYS A 697 -21.25 -6.17 -25.12
N PHE A 698 -20.02 -5.64 -25.20
CA PHE A 698 -18.95 -5.83 -24.22
C PHE A 698 -18.59 -7.31 -23.94
N GLN A 699 -18.92 -8.20 -24.89
CA GLN A 699 -18.63 -9.63 -24.81
C GLN A 699 -17.44 -9.99 -25.69
N LEU A 700 -16.47 -10.72 -25.13
CA LEU A 700 -15.32 -11.22 -25.84
C LEU A 700 -15.65 -12.55 -26.55
N ARG A 701 -15.24 -12.70 -27.81
CA ARG A 701 -15.41 -13.92 -28.62
C ARG A 701 -14.09 -14.32 -29.28
N ASP A 702 -13.98 -15.60 -29.61
CA ASP A 702 -12.83 -16.17 -30.30
C ASP A 702 -12.81 -15.78 -31.79
N GLY A 703 -11.61 -15.58 -32.34
CA GLY A 703 -11.39 -15.28 -33.76
C GLY A 703 -11.21 -13.79 -34.04
N THR A 704 -11.09 -13.45 -35.31
CA THR A 704 -11.01 -12.07 -35.79
C THR A 704 -12.41 -11.48 -35.97
N LEU A 705 -12.59 -10.21 -35.59
CA LEU A 705 -13.82 -9.48 -35.88
C LEU A 705 -13.72 -8.92 -37.30
N HIS A 706 -14.57 -9.39 -38.20
CA HIS A 706 -14.73 -8.74 -39.50
C HIS A 706 -15.97 -7.84 -39.48
N VAL A 707 -15.86 -6.66 -38.85
CA VAL A 707 -16.86 -5.60 -39.02
C VAL A 707 -16.39 -4.69 -40.17
N PRO A 708 -17.02 -4.79 -41.35
CA PRO A 708 -16.61 -3.98 -42.49
C PRO A 708 -16.77 -2.50 -42.15
N HIS A 709 -15.69 -1.73 -42.34
CA HIS A 709 -15.71 -0.28 -42.31
C HIS A 709 -16.20 0.39 -41.01
N TYR A 710 -15.89 -0.18 -39.84
CA TYR A 710 -16.25 0.38 -38.52
C TYR A 710 -15.95 1.90 -38.39
N GLY A 711 -14.74 2.33 -38.76
CA GLY A 711 -14.37 3.74 -38.68
C GLY A 711 -15.20 4.65 -39.59
N LEU A 712 -15.63 4.12 -40.74
CA LEU A 712 -16.49 4.84 -41.68
C LEU A 712 -17.95 4.91 -41.21
N LEU A 713 -18.42 3.89 -40.47
CA LEU A 713 -19.73 3.92 -39.81
C LEU A 713 -19.78 4.99 -38.71
N LEU A 714 -18.72 5.10 -37.90
CA LEU A 714 -18.61 6.20 -36.92
C LEU A 714 -18.54 7.57 -37.60
N ALA A 715 -17.83 7.69 -38.71
CA ALA A 715 -17.75 8.92 -39.50
C ALA A 715 -19.14 9.35 -40.03
N GLU A 716 -19.95 8.39 -40.49
CA GLU A 716 -21.34 8.62 -40.91
C GLU A 716 -22.20 9.15 -39.76
N VAL A 717 -22.09 8.54 -38.58
CA VAL A 717 -22.80 8.99 -37.37
C VAL A 717 -22.31 10.36 -36.89
N ALA A 718 -21.02 10.67 -37.08
CA ALA A 718 -20.43 11.97 -36.75
C ALA A 718 -20.83 13.10 -37.72
N GLY A 719 -21.55 12.78 -38.81
CA GLY A 719 -22.06 13.75 -39.78
C GLY A 719 -21.09 14.11 -40.90
N LEU A 720 -20.12 13.25 -41.22
CA LEU A 720 -19.26 13.45 -42.40
C LEU A 720 -20.09 13.35 -43.71
N PRO A 721 -19.78 14.16 -44.75
CA PRO A 721 -20.53 14.12 -46.00
C PRO A 721 -20.48 12.73 -46.67
N ASN A 722 -21.63 12.27 -47.17
CA ASN A 722 -21.76 10.94 -47.81
C ASN A 722 -20.78 10.73 -48.96
N THR A 723 -20.47 11.77 -49.74
CA THR A 723 -19.50 11.72 -50.85
C THR A 723 -18.08 11.36 -50.39
N VAL A 724 -17.68 11.83 -49.20
CA VAL A 724 -16.38 11.51 -48.58
C VAL A 724 -16.38 10.06 -48.09
N ILE A 725 -17.48 9.62 -47.47
CA ILE A 725 -17.64 8.27 -46.94
C ILE A 725 -17.61 7.23 -48.07
N GLU A 726 -18.32 7.47 -49.17
CA GLU A 726 -18.33 6.59 -50.35
C GLU A 726 -16.94 6.45 -50.98
N THR A 727 -16.21 7.56 -51.09
CA THR A 727 -14.83 7.55 -51.57
C THR A 727 -13.92 6.75 -50.63
N ALA A 728 -14.04 6.96 -49.32
CA ALA A 728 -13.27 6.23 -48.31
C ALA A 728 -13.58 4.72 -48.29
N ARG A 729 -14.84 4.32 -48.48
CA ARG A 729 -15.24 2.90 -48.63
C ARG A 729 -14.54 2.25 -49.82
N THR A 730 -14.51 2.95 -50.96
CA THR A 730 -13.87 2.47 -52.20
C THR A 730 -12.36 2.29 -52.06
N ILE A 731 -11.70 3.19 -51.32
CA ILE A 731 -10.26 3.08 -51.04
C ILE A 731 -9.99 1.91 -50.09
N THR A 732 -10.80 1.78 -49.04
CA THR A 732 -10.63 0.74 -48.02
C THR A 732 -10.79 -0.66 -48.61
N SER A 733 -11.81 -0.88 -49.46
CA SER A 733 -12.05 -2.19 -50.08
C SER A 733 -10.87 -2.67 -50.94
N ARG A 734 -10.19 -1.74 -51.64
CA ARG A 734 -8.99 -2.06 -52.43
C ARG A 734 -7.78 -2.46 -51.58
N ILE A 735 -7.72 -2.01 -50.32
CA ILE A 735 -6.63 -2.33 -49.39
C ILE A 735 -6.90 -3.71 -48.77
N THR A 736 -8.12 -3.97 -48.31
CA THR A 736 -8.51 -5.24 -47.64
C THR A 736 -8.40 -6.46 -48.56
N ASP A 737 -8.71 -6.32 -49.86
CA ASP A 737 -8.63 -7.43 -50.83
C ASP A 737 -7.21 -8.00 -51.00
N LYS A 738 -6.17 -7.18 -50.73
CA LYS A 738 -4.77 -7.62 -50.79
C LYS A 738 -4.31 -8.34 -49.53
N GLU A 739 -4.88 -7.99 -48.38
CA GLU A 739 -4.53 -8.56 -47.07
C GLU A 739 -5.20 -9.92 -46.87
N MET A 740 -6.48 -10.06 -47.22
CA MET A 740 -7.20 -11.35 -47.09
C MET A 740 -6.53 -12.50 -47.84
N LYS A 741 -6.04 -12.25 -49.06
CA LYS A 741 -5.34 -13.26 -49.87
C LYS A 741 -4.04 -13.77 -49.24
N ARG A 742 -3.40 -12.97 -48.37
CA ARG A 742 -2.18 -13.38 -47.65
C ARG A 742 -2.52 -14.25 -46.44
N ILE A 743 -3.57 -13.89 -45.70
CA ILE A 743 -4.05 -14.64 -44.54
C ILE A 743 -4.48 -16.05 -44.95
N GLU A 744 -5.27 -16.18 -46.01
CA GLU A 744 -5.75 -17.48 -46.51
C GLU A 744 -4.58 -18.41 -46.87
N LEU A 745 -3.57 -17.89 -47.58
CA LEU A 745 -2.39 -18.65 -47.99
C LEU A 745 -1.55 -19.15 -46.80
N ASN A 746 -1.46 -18.37 -45.71
CA ASN A 746 -0.71 -18.76 -44.51
C ASN A 746 -1.46 -19.79 -43.67
N CYS A 747 -2.79 -19.66 -43.54
CA CYS A 747 -3.65 -20.63 -42.86
C CYS A 747 -3.54 -22.03 -43.46
N GLU A 748 -3.51 -22.14 -44.79
CA GLU A 748 -3.33 -23.42 -45.49
C GLU A 748 -1.95 -24.04 -45.23
N LYS A 749 -0.88 -23.23 -45.26
CA LYS A 749 0.49 -23.70 -45.05
C LYS A 749 0.76 -24.22 -43.64
N HIS A 750 0.15 -23.64 -42.63
CA HIS A 750 0.44 -23.96 -41.23
C HIS A 750 -0.64 -24.83 -40.55
N HIS A 751 -1.61 -25.34 -41.30
CA HIS A 751 -2.77 -26.05 -40.75
C HIS A 751 -2.41 -27.26 -39.86
N GLU A 752 -1.48 -28.12 -40.31
CA GLU A 752 -1.06 -29.32 -39.57
C GLU A 752 -0.42 -28.96 -38.21
N MET A 753 0.41 -27.93 -38.17
CA MET A 753 1.05 -27.45 -36.95
C MET A 753 0.02 -26.95 -35.93
N HIS A 754 -1.03 -26.24 -36.39
CA HIS A 754 -2.10 -25.76 -35.52
C HIS A 754 -2.90 -26.90 -34.88
N GLN A 755 -3.18 -27.96 -35.64
CA GLN A 755 -3.88 -29.14 -35.11
C GLN A 755 -3.07 -29.83 -34.00
N ILE A 756 -1.77 -30.04 -34.22
CA ILE A 756 -0.86 -30.64 -33.21
C ILE A 756 -0.83 -29.76 -31.95
N TYR A 757 -0.79 -28.44 -32.12
CA TYR A 757 -0.70 -27.51 -31.01
C TYR A 757 -1.99 -27.43 -30.18
N ARG A 758 -3.16 -27.53 -30.82
CA ARG A 758 -4.46 -27.65 -30.13
C ARG A 758 -4.52 -28.91 -29.25
N VAL A 759 -3.97 -30.03 -29.73
CA VAL A 759 -3.83 -31.25 -28.93
C VAL A 759 -2.92 -31.00 -27.73
N ALA A 760 -1.73 -30.43 -27.96
CA ALA A 760 -0.78 -30.13 -26.89
C ALA A 760 -1.39 -29.23 -25.81
N GLN A 761 -2.14 -28.20 -26.20
CA GLN A 761 -2.87 -27.32 -25.28
C GLN A 761 -3.86 -28.10 -24.42
N LYS A 762 -4.71 -28.94 -25.03
CA LYS A 762 -5.68 -29.77 -24.29
C LYS A 762 -4.99 -30.76 -23.35
N LEU A 763 -3.87 -31.35 -23.75
CA LEU A 763 -3.05 -32.23 -22.89
C LEU A 763 -2.46 -31.48 -21.69
N ILE A 764 -1.95 -30.26 -21.89
CA ILE A 764 -1.46 -29.41 -20.79
C ILE A 764 -2.60 -29.06 -19.82
N CYS A 765 -3.81 -28.77 -20.32
CA CYS A 765 -4.97 -28.55 -19.47
C CYS A 765 -5.31 -29.79 -18.63
N LEU A 766 -5.30 -30.98 -19.24
CA LEU A 766 -5.57 -32.24 -18.54
C LEU A 766 -4.52 -32.54 -17.47
N ARG A 767 -3.25 -32.19 -17.71
CA ARG A 767 -2.17 -32.32 -16.71
C ARG A 767 -2.44 -31.54 -15.43
N TYR A 768 -3.05 -30.36 -15.54
CA TYR A 768 -3.36 -29.50 -14.39
C TYR A 768 -4.80 -29.67 -13.87
N SER A 769 -5.58 -30.59 -14.44
CA SER A 769 -6.95 -30.88 -14.03
C SER A 769 -6.99 -31.66 -12.71
N LYS A 770 -7.92 -31.31 -11.82
CA LYS A 770 -8.19 -32.05 -10.57
C LYS A 770 -9.22 -33.17 -10.73
N GLN A 771 -9.60 -33.51 -11.96
CA GLN A 771 -10.60 -34.55 -12.23
C GLN A 771 -10.09 -35.96 -11.88
N ASN A 772 -11.01 -36.88 -11.62
CA ASN A 772 -10.70 -38.29 -11.34
C ASN A 772 -9.98 -38.95 -12.53
N GLU A 773 -9.15 -39.96 -12.26
CA GLU A 773 -8.36 -40.66 -13.29
C GLU A 773 -9.22 -41.21 -14.43
N ASP A 774 -10.42 -41.72 -14.14
CA ASP A 774 -11.33 -42.24 -15.17
C ASP A 774 -11.87 -41.13 -16.10
N SER A 775 -12.15 -39.94 -15.55
CA SER A 775 -12.56 -38.78 -16.36
C SER A 775 -11.42 -38.28 -17.24
N ILE A 776 -10.18 -38.28 -16.72
CA ILE A 776 -8.99 -37.93 -17.50
C ILE A 776 -8.77 -38.95 -18.61
N ARG A 777 -8.90 -40.26 -18.32
CA ARG A 777 -8.78 -41.33 -19.33
C ARG A 777 -9.80 -41.15 -20.45
N GLN A 778 -11.06 -40.86 -20.10
CA GLN A 778 -12.11 -40.62 -21.09
C GLN A 778 -11.84 -39.35 -21.91
N ALA A 779 -11.37 -38.26 -21.29
CA ALA A 779 -11.02 -37.03 -21.98
C ALA A 779 -9.83 -37.22 -22.95
N LEU A 780 -8.83 -38.02 -22.57
CA LEU A 780 -7.71 -38.38 -23.43
C LEU A 780 -8.16 -39.22 -24.64
N GLN A 781 -9.09 -40.15 -24.42
CA GLN A 781 -9.64 -40.98 -25.48
C GLN A 781 -10.46 -40.14 -26.48
N ASN A 782 -11.33 -39.27 -25.98
CA ASN A 782 -12.07 -38.31 -26.81
C ASN A 782 -11.13 -37.37 -27.59
N LEU A 783 -10.04 -36.92 -26.97
CA LEU A 783 -9.04 -36.07 -27.63
C LEU A 783 -8.33 -36.80 -28.77
N LYS A 784 -7.94 -38.07 -28.54
CA LYS A 784 -7.34 -38.94 -29.55
C LYS A 784 -8.30 -39.16 -30.72
N ASP A 785 -9.54 -39.51 -30.43
CA ASP A 785 -10.56 -39.77 -31.45
C ASP A 785 -10.86 -38.49 -32.25
N SER A 786 -10.99 -37.34 -31.59
CA SER A 786 -11.19 -36.04 -32.26
C SER A 786 -10.02 -35.63 -33.16
N PHE A 787 -8.79 -35.99 -32.81
CA PHE A 787 -7.60 -35.76 -33.63
C PHE A 787 -7.56 -36.65 -34.86
N ILE A 788 -7.88 -37.94 -34.70
CA ILE A 788 -7.94 -38.89 -35.82
C ILE A 788 -9.07 -38.51 -36.80
N GLU A 789 -10.20 -38.01 -36.29
CA GLU A 789 -11.34 -37.58 -37.09
C GLU A 789 -11.18 -36.18 -37.72
N GLY A 790 -10.12 -35.43 -37.40
CA GLY A 790 -9.87 -34.09 -37.92
C GLY A 790 -10.86 -33.01 -37.46
N ARG A 791 -11.56 -33.21 -36.32
CA ARG A 791 -12.64 -32.32 -35.82
C ARG A 791 -12.19 -31.31 -34.75
N LEU A 792 -10.89 -31.02 -34.66
CA LEU A 792 -10.27 -30.34 -33.50
C LEU A 792 -10.26 -28.82 -33.50
#